data_AF-A0A9E4DA92-F1
#
_entry.id   AF-A0A9E4DA92-F1
#
_cell.length_a   1.000
_cell.length_b   1.000
_cell.length_c   1.000
_cell.angle_alpha   90.00
_cell.angle_beta   90.00
_cell.angle_gamma   90.00
#
_symmetry.space_group_name_H-M   'P 1'
#
loop_
_entity.id
_entity.type
_entity.pdbx_description
1 polymer ?
#
loop_
_entity_poly.entity_id
_entity_poly.type
_entity_poly.pdbx_seq_one_letter_code
_entity_poly.pdbx_strand_id
1 'polypeptide(L)'
;MDGDAEEVDSEVNVEVLAARLTSLASLEPVRAYVDFACISDEGDVALIGWLYDPQNQVQGFDVIRDPRHGVVAQHAPSMDICTVGDMHIESKRVARPDVAQAMDRDDLTMFINYGFVIVVPGFGTGAKLALMLVDGRCAELPFNALDNRAEIRSTLPQYWSHSGPTLLDMLRSMLGEQNSLTRLVEGLEDQDSAVGARYSFAACDHALLVASRVLIINGWISKPLAELDRIEVVVRGRITDITERIVRYERPDLYAAHPWSEAQALGFLCAFPLDVGATNVLTINVVCHSGMRQVLECDLQSMSWDGLGSLLHNYLDLAWPLLDLLEQAPNIDDGSGRVAKRLAVLRRNCFLAQVPYLPLLVDQPTTAITAVEWAYPLGAAGLLLYGFNLTPGRKLRAILLRGPDGECIDITSRCNPVFRPDACEKYQSQFADRDDWCGFVCVAPLPTRPGDVRALCLGFDDPGEVWLKVPVAPEALEGPRLVRQLLELLPPKRCRDALDAIGVALDETGLFETCIDEYEEELIGQDPHASIFACDQSCVLKGRVLLVYGWIGLDQHNLSRVELVTSKGNFDVTSRVRRTMRSDMVERFSWTAVNPGGFLLLIDDAELIGQSLRIRVVGSDGQRQSCRLSPTAVDWRDIAILVGEIPELERPLVELLSDVSSLEREGVRVQVPIELLRRYAFEARYPQLPLYFENPETMIGAVDSAYVLGDVGILIFGWSLTPIRKAQHVTLRSDDGQVLEVTGNFTRLVRPDVFQSFQSRFPEIDEWLGYVCFAAMPTLPGEGRALSFDFGEQGEVWFRVPTERHQTTAVGLIKSVLGAIPAADRMRHTLYGLFSGGLGAALEAVNRSRSHFDGAVVERQFGAPLAAPTNSVIVPLYGRCDFLRHQLAQFVDDPDFAHTELLYVVDDPSLVSETLELAARYAPLFGVPFRVLWYGENRGFAGANNIGALAARGENLLLVNSDVIPQRPGWISTLANALHDLPDAGAVGPLLLFGDESVQHAGMYPRVEDIYPGFLLNTHKGMGMVWEGGETPSEHPMLTAACLMLRKRDFDAVGGFDEGYVIGDFEDSDLCLALRKRGKRMWLVPEARLWHLERQSQNFGQTVSERQMVTLFNGWRYMEKIRAGDIFDPLTLEVSE
;
A
#
# COMPACT_ATOMS: atom_id res chain seq x y z
N MET A 1 -36.43 -12.11 26.54
CA MET A 1 -37.59 -12.97 26.28
C MET A 1 -38.39 -13.05 27.57
N ASP A 2 -39.69 -12.82 27.47
CA ASP A 2 -40.64 -12.72 28.59
C ASP A 2 -40.94 -14.05 29.29
N GLY A 3 -41.24 -13.96 30.59
CA GLY A 3 -42.14 -14.87 31.32
C GLY A 3 -41.51 -16.01 32.12
N ASP A 4 -41.14 -15.74 33.38
CA ASP A 4 -41.83 -16.23 34.59
C ASP A 4 -40.91 -16.19 35.81
N ALA A 5 -41.36 -15.47 36.84
CA ALA A 5 -40.68 -15.28 38.11
C ALA A 5 -41.18 -16.29 39.14
N GLU A 6 -40.26 -16.92 39.88
CA GLU A 6 -40.49 -17.31 41.27
C GLU A 6 -39.46 -16.60 42.16
N GLU A 7 -39.99 -15.90 43.15
CA GLU A 7 -39.27 -15.09 44.14
C GLU A 7 -38.36 -15.94 45.03
N VAL A 8 -37.12 -15.48 45.24
CA VAL A 8 -36.43 -15.68 46.53
C VAL A 8 -35.98 -14.33 47.04
N ASP A 9 -36.60 -13.96 48.15
CA ASP A 9 -36.40 -12.79 48.97
C ASP A 9 -35.07 -12.88 49.74
N SER A 10 -34.22 -11.85 49.65
CA SER A 10 -33.50 -11.23 50.78
C SER A 10 -32.41 -10.27 50.30
N GLU A 11 -32.50 -9.05 50.81
CA GLU A 11 -31.59 -7.90 50.71
C GLU A 11 -30.12 -8.21 50.38
N VAL A 12 -29.74 -8.09 49.11
CA VAL A 12 -28.34 -7.91 48.69
C VAL A 12 -28.15 -6.45 48.27
N ASN A 13 -27.60 -5.67 49.20
CA ASN A 13 -26.86 -4.42 49.06
C ASN A 13 -26.88 -3.76 47.64
N VAL A 14 -27.87 -2.90 47.40
CA VAL A 14 -28.06 -2.17 46.14
C VAL A 14 -26.87 -1.24 45.81
N GLU A 15 -26.12 -0.77 46.81
CA GLU A 15 -24.91 0.05 46.58
C GLU A 15 -23.73 -0.74 45.99
N VAL A 16 -23.58 -2.02 46.34
CA VAL A 16 -22.53 -2.89 45.77
C VAL A 16 -22.89 -3.35 44.36
N LEU A 17 -24.19 -3.53 44.08
CA LEU A 17 -24.67 -3.86 42.74
C LEU A 17 -24.50 -2.68 41.77
N ALA A 18 -24.77 -1.45 42.20
CA ALA A 18 -24.57 -0.26 41.37
C ALA A 18 -23.09 -0.06 41.03
N ALA A 19 -22.16 -0.25 41.98
CA ALA A 19 -20.73 -0.15 41.71
C ALA A 19 -20.22 -1.26 40.75
N ARG A 20 -20.70 -2.50 40.90
CA ARG A 20 -20.38 -3.61 39.97
C ARG A 20 -21.02 -3.46 38.59
N LEU A 21 -22.24 -2.91 38.50
CA LEU A 21 -22.88 -2.62 37.21
C LEU A 21 -22.21 -1.45 36.47
N THR A 22 -21.68 -0.46 37.20
CA THR A 22 -20.94 0.66 36.60
C THR A 22 -19.58 0.20 36.06
N SER A 23 -18.93 -0.81 36.65
CA SER A 23 -17.71 -1.42 36.09
C SER A 23 -17.98 -2.40 34.95
N LEU A 24 -19.23 -2.88 34.79
CA LEU A 24 -19.64 -3.77 33.71
C LEU A 24 -20.03 -3.02 32.43
N ALA A 25 -20.51 -1.78 32.55
CA ALA A 25 -20.81 -0.93 31.40
C ALA A 25 -19.56 -0.45 30.63
N SER A 26 -18.36 -0.59 31.22
CA SER A 26 -17.07 -0.24 30.62
C SER A 26 -16.33 -1.42 29.97
N LEU A 27 -16.91 -2.63 29.95
CA LEU A 27 -16.31 -3.78 29.29
C LEU A 27 -16.83 -3.88 27.86
N GLU A 28 -15.93 -3.96 26.88
CA GLU A 28 -16.34 -4.36 25.53
C GLU A 28 -16.91 -5.78 25.59
N PRO A 29 -18.05 -6.06 24.92
CA PRO A 29 -18.64 -7.39 24.95
C PRO A 29 -17.71 -8.40 24.26
N VAL A 30 -17.35 -9.48 24.96
CA VAL A 30 -16.74 -10.67 24.35
C VAL A 30 -17.70 -11.21 23.29
N ARG A 31 -17.23 -11.38 22.06
CA ARG A 31 -18.04 -11.91 20.95
C ARG A 31 -17.41 -13.19 20.43
N ALA A 32 -18.18 -14.26 20.36
CA ALA A 32 -17.79 -15.50 19.72
C ALA A 32 -18.74 -15.82 18.57
N TYR A 33 -18.17 -16.32 17.48
CA TYR A 33 -18.91 -16.76 16.31
C TYR A 33 -18.53 -18.22 16.02
N VAL A 34 -19.56 -19.05 15.84
CA VAL A 34 -19.40 -20.43 15.38
C VAL A 34 -19.61 -20.42 13.88
N ASP A 35 -18.52 -20.58 13.14
CA ASP A 35 -18.54 -20.61 11.68
C ASP A 35 -19.14 -21.92 11.17
N PHE A 36 -18.85 -23.03 11.86
CA PHE A 36 -19.26 -24.36 11.46
C PHE A 36 -19.53 -25.26 12.67
N ALA A 37 -20.61 -26.03 12.61
CA ALA A 37 -21.03 -26.96 13.65
C ALA A 37 -21.64 -28.23 13.05
N CYS A 38 -21.14 -29.41 13.40
CA CYS A 38 -21.72 -30.68 12.93
C CYS A 38 -21.70 -31.79 13.97
N ILE A 39 -22.52 -32.82 13.71
CA ILE A 39 -22.70 -33.97 14.58
C ILE A 39 -22.55 -35.27 13.78
N SER A 40 -21.82 -36.23 14.35
CA SER A 40 -21.66 -37.56 13.78
C SER A 40 -22.85 -38.47 14.05
N ASP A 41 -22.96 -39.57 13.30
CA ASP A 41 -23.99 -40.60 13.52
C ASP A 41 -23.89 -41.24 14.92
N GLU A 42 -22.71 -41.20 15.57
CA GLU A 42 -22.47 -41.71 16.92
C GLU A 42 -22.67 -40.64 18.02
N GLY A 43 -22.97 -39.39 17.64
CA GLY A 43 -23.25 -38.27 18.55
C GLY A 43 -22.09 -37.31 18.81
N ASP A 44 -20.93 -37.54 18.22
CA ASP A 44 -19.78 -36.65 18.41
C ASP A 44 -20.06 -35.28 17.79
N VAL A 45 -19.76 -34.18 18.49
CA VAL A 45 -19.99 -32.81 18.02
C VAL A 45 -18.66 -32.14 17.72
N ALA A 46 -18.52 -31.54 16.53
CA ALA A 46 -17.36 -30.71 16.18
C ALA A 46 -17.80 -29.27 15.88
N LEU A 47 -17.11 -28.31 16.48
CA LEU A 47 -17.34 -26.88 16.31
C LEU A 47 -16.07 -26.17 15.89
N ILE A 48 -16.21 -25.25 14.94
CA ILE A 48 -15.13 -24.39 14.46
C ILE A 48 -15.64 -22.96 14.51
N GLY A 49 -14.82 -22.06 15.06
CA GLY A 49 -15.20 -20.66 15.18
C GLY A 49 -14.05 -19.77 15.59
N TRP A 50 -14.38 -18.53 15.92
CA TRP A 50 -13.42 -17.53 16.37
C TRP A 50 -14.02 -16.65 17.48
N LEU A 51 -13.12 -16.07 18.27
CA LEU A 51 -13.43 -15.29 19.46
C LEU A 51 -12.73 -13.93 19.40
N TYR A 52 -13.51 -12.86 19.57
CA TYR A 52 -13.03 -11.52 19.88
C TYR A 52 -13.16 -11.27 21.39
N ASP A 53 -12.02 -11.19 22.06
CA ASP A 53 -11.90 -10.95 23.50
C ASP A 53 -10.82 -9.89 23.75
N PRO A 54 -11.15 -8.60 23.66
CA PRO A 54 -10.17 -7.50 23.67
C PRO A 54 -9.46 -7.34 25.01
N GLN A 55 -9.94 -7.99 26.07
CA GLN A 55 -9.42 -7.83 27.44
C GLN A 55 -8.92 -9.15 28.04
N ASN A 56 -8.74 -10.22 27.24
CA ASN A 56 -8.33 -11.55 27.71
C ASN A 56 -9.19 -12.06 28.88
N GLN A 57 -10.49 -11.82 28.81
CA GLN A 57 -11.47 -12.19 29.82
C GLN A 57 -11.97 -13.63 29.68
N VAL A 58 -11.60 -14.39 28.65
CA VAL A 58 -12.02 -15.80 28.47
C VAL A 58 -10.97 -16.77 29.01
N GLN A 59 -11.39 -17.69 29.89
CA GLN A 59 -10.52 -18.73 30.45
C GLN A 59 -10.70 -20.11 29.80
N GLY A 60 -11.85 -20.38 29.17
CA GLY A 60 -12.12 -21.69 28.54
C GLY A 60 -13.54 -21.84 28.00
N PHE A 61 -13.85 -23.05 27.51
CA PHE A 61 -15.17 -23.46 27.04
C PHE A 61 -15.68 -24.63 27.89
N ASP A 62 -16.98 -24.65 28.19
CA ASP A 62 -17.62 -25.73 28.96
C ASP A 62 -18.98 -26.14 28.37
N VAL A 63 -19.38 -27.40 28.57
CA VAL A 63 -20.68 -27.92 28.15
C VAL A 63 -21.67 -27.79 29.30
N ILE A 64 -22.63 -26.89 29.15
CA ILE A 64 -23.55 -26.53 30.23
C ILE A 64 -24.83 -27.36 30.27
N ARG A 65 -25.19 -28.05 29.17
CA ARG A 65 -26.37 -28.93 29.12
C ARG A 65 -26.29 -29.95 27.99
N ASP A 66 -26.49 -31.23 28.32
CA ASP A 66 -26.70 -32.32 27.35
C ASP A 66 -28.00 -33.10 27.69
N PRO A 67 -28.99 -33.17 26.77
CA PRO A 67 -30.19 -33.98 26.96
C PRO A 67 -29.94 -35.48 27.16
N ARG A 68 -28.82 -36.04 26.68
CA ARG A 68 -28.53 -37.49 26.73
C ARG A 68 -27.92 -37.94 28.06
N HIS A 69 -27.15 -37.09 28.72
CA HIS A 69 -26.40 -37.45 29.93
C HIS A 69 -26.83 -36.68 31.20
N GLY A 70 -27.74 -35.70 31.10
CA GLY A 70 -28.30 -35.00 32.27
C GLY A 70 -27.28 -34.18 33.08
N VAL A 71 -26.14 -33.85 32.48
CA VAL A 71 -25.01 -33.18 33.17
C VAL A 71 -25.28 -31.69 33.35
N VAL A 72 -24.95 -31.18 34.54
CA VAL A 72 -24.97 -29.77 34.92
C VAL A 72 -23.53 -29.34 35.23
N ALA A 73 -23.08 -28.25 34.60
CA ALA A 73 -21.74 -27.64 34.52
C ALA A 73 -20.69 -28.02 35.59
N GLN A 74 -19.45 -28.31 35.15
CA GLN A 74 -18.25 -28.37 36.00
C GLN A 74 -17.17 -27.43 35.46
N HIS A 75 -16.95 -26.33 36.18
CA HIS A 75 -15.94 -25.31 35.87
C HIS A 75 -14.53 -25.89 35.66
N ALA A 76 -13.94 -25.68 34.48
CA ALA A 76 -12.52 -25.94 34.20
C ALA A 76 -11.76 -24.64 33.89
N PRO A 77 -10.69 -24.29 34.63
CA PRO A 77 -10.06 -22.97 34.59
C PRO A 77 -8.97 -22.79 33.50
N SER A 78 -8.88 -23.64 32.46
CA SER A 78 -7.84 -23.49 31.42
C SER A 78 -8.29 -23.92 30.03
N MET A 79 -7.90 -23.14 29.02
CA MET A 79 -8.27 -23.33 27.61
C MET A 79 -7.74 -24.63 26.96
N ASP A 80 -6.76 -25.31 27.55
CA ASP A 80 -6.08 -26.39 26.83
C ASP A 80 -6.69 -27.78 27.07
N ILE A 81 -7.43 -28.01 28.17
CA ILE A 81 -8.11 -29.30 28.42
C ILE A 81 -9.33 -29.08 29.33
N CYS A 82 -10.53 -29.39 28.85
CA CYS A 82 -11.74 -29.46 29.68
C CYS A 82 -12.07 -30.94 29.91
N THR A 83 -12.09 -31.41 31.17
CA THR A 83 -12.50 -32.78 31.52
C THR A 83 -13.89 -32.74 32.12
N VAL A 84 -14.87 -33.29 31.39
CA VAL A 84 -16.22 -33.56 31.91
C VAL A 84 -16.33 -35.06 32.14
N GLY A 85 -15.98 -35.53 33.34
CA GLY A 85 -15.78 -36.96 33.61
C GLY A 85 -14.49 -37.52 32.98
N ASP A 86 -14.49 -38.79 32.56
CA ASP A 86 -13.35 -39.48 31.91
C ASP A 86 -13.12 -39.07 30.43
N MET A 87 -13.81 -38.02 29.94
CA MET A 87 -13.73 -37.57 28.54
C MET A 87 -12.95 -36.27 28.40
N HIS A 88 -11.99 -36.26 27.47
CA HIS A 88 -11.15 -35.11 27.14
C HIS A 88 -11.79 -34.25 26.06
N ILE A 89 -12.08 -32.99 26.39
CA ILE A 89 -12.42 -31.95 25.42
C ILE A 89 -11.12 -31.24 25.05
N GLU A 90 -10.65 -31.46 23.84
CA GLU A 90 -9.48 -30.77 23.29
C GLU A 90 -9.90 -29.49 22.59
N SER A 91 -9.27 -28.38 22.94
CA SER A 91 -9.40 -27.10 22.24
C SER A 91 -8.03 -26.71 21.70
N LYS A 92 -7.96 -26.34 20.42
CA LYS A 92 -6.70 -25.94 19.78
C LYS A 92 -6.83 -24.58 19.13
N ARG A 93 -5.83 -23.74 19.39
CA ARG A 93 -5.71 -22.38 18.84
C ARG A 93 -5.28 -22.48 17.37
N VAL A 94 -6.06 -21.84 16.49
CA VAL A 94 -5.77 -21.74 15.06
C VAL A 94 -5.72 -20.26 14.67
N ALA A 95 -4.69 -19.85 13.93
CA ALA A 95 -4.62 -18.49 13.38
C ALA A 95 -5.64 -18.34 12.23
N ARG A 96 -6.42 -17.25 12.23
CA ARG A 96 -7.43 -16.93 11.20
C ARG A 96 -7.18 -15.54 10.59
N PRO A 97 -6.17 -15.41 9.70
CA PRO A 97 -5.78 -14.12 9.10
C PRO A 97 -6.85 -13.53 8.16
N ASP A 98 -7.70 -14.40 7.62
CA ASP A 98 -8.86 -14.07 6.77
C ASP A 98 -9.90 -13.21 7.50
N VAL A 99 -10.15 -13.50 8.78
CA VAL A 99 -11.09 -12.72 9.62
C VAL A 99 -10.51 -11.34 9.96
N ALA A 100 -9.20 -11.25 10.20
CA ALA A 100 -8.51 -9.98 10.46
C ALA A 100 -8.57 -9.03 9.25
N GLN A 101 -8.48 -9.57 8.03
CA GLN A 101 -8.60 -8.78 6.79
C GLN A 101 -10.05 -8.36 6.47
N ALA A 102 -11.05 -9.16 6.85
CA ALA A 102 -12.45 -8.88 6.58
C ALA A 102 -13.10 -7.82 7.51
N MET A 103 -12.46 -7.49 8.64
CA MET A 103 -13.02 -6.56 9.65
C MET A 103 -12.68 -5.07 9.44
N ASP A 104 -12.00 -4.71 8.35
CA ASP A 104 -11.81 -3.34 7.82
C ASP A 104 -11.56 -2.25 8.89
N ARG A 105 -10.47 -2.39 9.68
CA ARG A 105 -9.97 -1.35 10.60
C ARG A 105 -8.43 -1.25 10.60
N ASP A 106 -7.94 -0.01 10.51
CA ASP A 106 -6.53 0.40 10.36
C ASP A 106 -5.62 0.24 11.60
N ASP A 107 -6.03 -0.45 12.66
CA ASP A 107 -5.20 -0.57 13.88
C ASP A 107 -4.44 -1.90 13.97
N LEU A 108 -3.11 -1.81 13.98
CA LEU A 108 -2.12 -2.86 14.28
C LEU A 108 -2.23 -3.46 15.71
N THR A 109 -3.34 -3.26 16.42
CA THR A 109 -3.56 -3.70 17.80
C THR A 109 -4.86 -4.46 18.05
N MET A 110 -5.54 -4.99 17.03
CA MET A 110 -6.60 -5.99 17.26
C MET A 110 -5.99 -7.37 17.54
N PHE A 111 -5.82 -7.67 18.83
CA PHE A 111 -5.66 -9.04 19.31
C PHE A 111 -6.96 -9.82 19.06
N ILE A 112 -7.12 -10.43 17.88
CA ILE A 112 -7.94 -11.65 17.77
C ILE A 112 -7.20 -12.65 18.65
N ASN A 113 -7.76 -12.97 19.81
CA ASN A 113 -7.05 -13.82 20.72
C ASN A 113 -6.90 -15.22 20.10
N TYR A 114 -7.96 -15.93 19.64
CA TYR A 114 -7.82 -17.28 19.05
C TYR A 114 -8.95 -17.67 18.06
N GLY A 115 -8.62 -18.38 16.97
CA GLY A 115 -9.55 -19.32 16.32
C GLY A 115 -9.58 -20.63 17.11
N PHE A 116 -10.74 -21.28 17.20
CA PHE A 116 -10.91 -22.49 18.01
C PHE A 116 -11.52 -23.64 17.21
N VAL A 117 -11.09 -24.86 17.56
CA VAL A 117 -11.74 -26.11 17.19
C VAL A 117 -12.05 -26.86 18.48
N ILE A 118 -13.32 -27.19 18.70
CA ILE A 118 -13.79 -27.93 19.86
C ILE A 118 -14.41 -29.22 19.35
N VAL A 119 -13.93 -30.35 19.86
CA VAL A 119 -14.55 -31.64 19.57
C VAL A 119 -15.00 -32.31 20.85
N VAL A 120 -16.25 -32.76 20.85
CA VAL A 120 -16.91 -33.30 22.03
C VAL A 120 -17.50 -34.68 21.67
N PRO A 121 -16.81 -35.78 22.02
CA PRO A 121 -17.26 -37.14 21.70
C PRO A 121 -18.49 -37.55 22.53
N GLY A 122 -19.50 -38.18 21.90
CA GLY A 122 -20.65 -38.82 22.55
C GLY A 122 -21.84 -37.91 22.87
N PHE A 123 -21.90 -36.69 22.34
CA PHE A 123 -22.94 -35.69 22.66
C PHE A 123 -24.17 -35.79 21.72
N GLY A 124 -25.10 -34.84 21.75
CA GLY A 124 -26.32 -34.87 20.96
C GLY A 124 -26.72 -33.51 20.39
N THR A 125 -27.66 -33.50 19.45
CA THR A 125 -28.18 -32.33 18.71
C THR A 125 -28.78 -31.21 19.55
N GLY A 126 -28.93 -31.39 20.87
CA GLY A 126 -29.42 -30.37 21.81
C GLY A 126 -28.38 -29.92 22.84
N ALA A 127 -27.10 -30.22 22.63
CA ALA A 127 -26.04 -29.77 23.52
C ALA A 127 -25.92 -28.23 23.51
N LYS A 128 -25.74 -27.64 24.68
CA LYS A 128 -25.43 -26.22 24.84
C LYS A 128 -24.02 -26.04 25.39
N LEU A 129 -23.27 -25.13 24.80
CA LEU A 129 -21.95 -24.74 25.25
C LEU A 129 -21.99 -23.35 25.85
N ALA A 130 -21.06 -23.08 26.76
CA ALA A 130 -20.82 -21.76 27.29
C ALA A 130 -19.34 -21.39 27.24
N LEU A 131 -19.09 -20.10 27.01
CA LEU A 131 -17.81 -19.45 27.26
C LEU A 131 -17.65 -19.20 28.76
N MET A 132 -16.50 -19.54 29.33
CA MET A 132 -16.17 -19.21 30.71
C MET A 132 -15.33 -17.93 30.78
N LEU A 133 -15.80 -16.96 31.55
CA LEU A 133 -15.10 -15.70 31.79
C LEU A 133 -14.22 -15.76 33.05
N VAL A 134 -13.18 -14.92 33.11
CA VAL A 134 -12.23 -14.77 34.23
C VAL A 134 -12.93 -14.44 35.56
N ASP A 135 -14.12 -13.82 35.50
CA ASP A 135 -14.92 -13.48 36.68
C ASP A 135 -15.90 -14.58 37.12
N GLY A 136 -15.84 -15.76 36.49
CA GLY A 136 -16.67 -16.93 36.81
C GLY A 136 -18.07 -16.92 36.18
N ARG A 137 -18.41 -15.92 35.35
CA ARG A 137 -19.67 -15.92 34.59
C ARG A 137 -19.55 -16.80 33.35
N CYS A 138 -20.65 -17.45 32.98
CA CYS A 138 -20.76 -18.24 31.74
C CYS A 138 -21.68 -17.55 30.74
N ALA A 139 -21.27 -17.48 29.47
CA ALA A 139 -22.11 -16.99 28.37
C ALA A 139 -22.48 -18.14 27.44
N GLU A 140 -23.77 -18.45 27.30
CA GLU A 140 -24.23 -19.51 26.38
C GLU A 140 -23.91 -19.13 24.93
N LEU A 141 -23.35 -20.08 24.17
CA LEU A 141 -23.10 -19.94 22.75
C LEU A 141 -24.32 -20.44 21.97
N PRO A 142 -24.99 -19.57 21.18
CA PRO A 142 -26.01 -20.03 20.26
C PRO A 142 -25.33 -20.70 19.06
N PHE A 143 -25.60 -21.98 18.85
CA PHE A 143 -25.24 -22.67 17.62
C PHE A 143 -26.31 -23.70 17.27
N ASN A 144 -26.57 -23.84 15.97
CA ASN A 144 -27.40 -24.91 15.44
C ASN A 144 -26.47 -25.90 14.74
N ALA A 145 -26.41 -27.13 15.23
CA ALA A 145 -25.52 -28.13 14.67
C ALA A 145 -26.19 -28.84 13.50
N LEU A 146 -25.42 -29.08 12.43
CA LEU A 146 -25.87 -29.86 11.29
C LEU A 146 -25.86 -31.35 11.66
N ASP A 147 -27.01 -32.01 11.55
CA ASP A 147 -27.19 -33.45 11.81
C ASP A 147 -27.37 -34.27 10.52
N ASN A 148 -27.65 -33.60 9.40
CA ASN A 148 -27.84 -34.23 8.11
C ASN A 148 -26.50 -34.41 7.39
N ARG A 149 -26.12 -35.66 7.17
CA ARG A 149 -24.92 -36.07 6.43
C ARG A 149 -24.78 -35.40 5.06
N ALA A 150 -25.88 -35.17 4.33
CA ALA A 150 -25.86 -34.51 3.03
C ALA A 150 -25.58 -33.00 3.14
N GLU A 151 -26.09 -32.36 4.19
CA GLU A 151 -25.95 -30.93 4.45
C GLU A 151 -24.56 -30.61 5.02
N ILE A 152 -24.04 -31.50 5.87
CA ILE A 152 -22.64 -31.49 6.31
C ILE A 152 -21.73 -31.60 5.08
N ARG A 153 -22.03 -32.53 4.16
CA ARG A 153 -21.26 -32.72 2.91
C ARG A 153 -21.33 -31.55 1.94
N SER A 154 -22.43 -30.81 1.89
CA SER A 154 -22.54 -29.61 1.03
C SER A 154 -21.89 -28.38 1.63
N THR A 155 -21.82 -28.30 2.95
CA THR A 155 -21.38 -27.12 3.69
C THR A 155 -19.87 -27.18 4.01
N LEU A 156 -19.34 -28.34 4.42
CA LEU A 156 -17.90 -28.51 4.73
C LEU A 156 -16.97 -28.02 3.61
N PRO A 157 -17.19 -28.36 2.33
CA PRO A 157 -16.31 -27.96 1.22
C PRO A 157 -16.12 -26.45 1.09
N GLN A 158 -17.10 -25.64 1.49
CA GLN A 158 -17.03 -24.18 1.43
C GLN A 158 -15.99 -23.65 2.44
N TYR A 159 -15.95 -24.22 3.63
CA TYR A 159 -14.92 -23.93 4.64
C TYR A 159 -13.58 -24.61 4.32
N TRP A 160 -13.63 -25.78 3.66
CA TRP A 160 -12.48 -26.52 3.14
C TRP A 160 -11.67 -25.73 2.12
N SER A 161 -12.31 -24.86 1.34
CA SER A 161 -11.64 -24.04 0.34
C SER A 161 -10.69 -22.99 0.93
N HIS A 162 -10.87 -22.60 2.20
CA HIS A 162 -10.08 -21.56 2.87
C HIS A 162 -8.99 -22.12 3.80
N SER A 163 -9.19 -23.32 4.41
CA SER A 163 -8.27 -23.91 5.41
C SER A 163 -8.09 -25.44 5.33
N GLY A 164 -8.58 -26.08 4.27
CA GLY A 164 -8.95 -27.51 4.21
C GLY A 164 -7.91 -28.53 4.67
N PRO A 165 -6.73 -28.67 4.04
CA PRO A 165 -5.82 -29.78 4.33
C PRO A 165 -5.29 -29.78 5.78
N THR A 166 -4.91 -28.61 6.30
CA THR A 166 -4.40 -28.46 7.67
C THR A 166 -5.49 -28.73 8.71
N LEU A 167 -6.73 -28.35 8.42
CA LEU A 167 -7.88 -28.62 9.28
C LEU A 167 -8.21 -30.12 9.33
N LEU A 168 -8.08 -30.84 8.21
CA LEU A 168 -8.28 -32.29 8.15
C LEU A 168 -7.25 -33.05 8.95
N ASP A 169 -5.97 -32.72 8.76
CA ASP A 169 -4.89 -33.39 9.49
C ASP A 169 -4.97 -33.09 10.99
N MET A 170 -5.42 -31.88 11.36
CA MET A 170 -5.65 -31.52 12.76
C MET A 170 -6.85 -32.28 13.36
N LEU A 171 -7.99 -32.36 12.65
CA LEU A 171 -9.16 -33.12 13.09
C LEU A 171 -8.84 -34.63 13.19
N ARG A 172 -8.11 -35.19 12.22
CA ARG A 172 -7.59 -36.57 12.26
C ARG A 172 -6.68 -36.80 13.46
N SER A 173 -5.77 -35.88 13.72
CA SER A 173 -4.83 -35.95 14.85
C SER A 173 -5.55 -35.86 16.21
N MET A 174 -6.59 -35.03 16.34
CA MET A 174 -7.32 -34.83 17.60
C MET A 174 -8.32 -35.97 17.87
N LEU A 175 -8.97 -36.49 16.82
CA LEU A 175 -10.03 -37.50 16.96
C LEU A 175 -9.53 -38.94 16.92
N GLY A 176 -8.35 -39.17 16.37
CA GLY A 176 -7.83 -40.50 16.06
C GLY A 176 -8.56 -41.15 14.88
N GLU A 177 -7.87 -42.08 14.21
CA GLU A 177 -8.32 -42.73 12.97
C GLU A 177 -9.63 -43.53 13.11
N GLN A 178 -10.06 -43.87 14.33
CA GLN A 178 -11.25 -44.71 14.55
C GLN A 178 -12.54 -43.93 14.80
N ASN A 179 -12.47 -42.61 14.97
CA ASN A 179 -13.64 -41.78 15.28
C ASN A 179 -14.59 -41.63 14.07
N SER A 180 -15.90 -41.55 14.33
CA SER A 180 -16.93 -41.47 13.29
C SER A 180 -16.96 -40.14 12.53
N LEU A 181 -16.58 -39.01 13.16
CA LEU A 181 -16.33 -37.74 12.46
C LEU A 181 -15.15 -37.87 11.50
N THR A 182 -14.07 -38.55 11.89
CA THR A 182 -12.91 -38.82 11.02
C THR A 182 -13.34 -39.62 9.78
N ARG A 183 -14.14 -40.67 9.95
CA ARG A 183 -14.67 -41.49 8.84
C ARG A 183 -15.65 -40.73 7.93
N LEU A 184 -16.44 -39.81 8.49
CA LEU A 184 -17.33 -38.93 7.72
C LEU A 184 -16.52 -38.01 6.79
N VAL A 185 -15.41 -37.48 7.33
CA VAL A 185 -14.46 -36.61 6.66
C VAL A 185 -13.68 -37.36 5.58
N GLU A 186 -13.24 -38.59 5.83
CA GLU A 186 -12.58 -39.46 4.84
C GLU A 186 -13.48 -39.75 3.63
N GLY A 187 -14.78 -40.01 3.84
CA GLY A 187 -15.73 -40.27 2.76
C GLY A 187 -16.04 -39.07 1.85
N LEU A 188 -15.54 -37.86 2.17
CA LEU A 188 -15.60 -36.68 1.31
C LEU A 188 -14.40 -36.58 0.35
N GLU A 189 -13.26 -37.18 0.70
CA GLU A 189 -12.06 -37.23 -0.15
C GLU A 189 -12.24 -38.22 -1.33
N ASP A 190 -13.06 -39.26 -1.16
CA ASP A 190 -13.33 -40.30 -2.17
C ASP A 190 -14.14 -39.84 -3.41
N GLN A 191 -14.60 -38.58 -3.49
CA GLN A 191 -15.41 -38.06 -4.61
C GLN A 191 -14.61 -37.31 -5.68
N ASP A 192 -13.48 -37.89 -6.07
CA ASP A 192 -12.66 -37.46 -7.21
C ASP A 192 -13.44 -37.60 -8.55
N SER A 193 -14.01 -36.49 -9.06
CA SER A 193 -14.09 -36.17 -10.51
C SER A 193 -14.94 -34.95 -10.90
N ALA A 194 -15.79 -34.38 -10.02
CA ALA A 194 -16.74 -33.31 -10.43
C ALA A 194 -16.40 -31.87 -9.97
N VAL A 195 -15.33 -31.66 -9.19
CA VAL A 195 -14.88 -30.33 -8.73
C VAL A 195 -13.63 -29.84 -9.52
N GLY A 196 -13.35 -30.48 -10.65
CA GLY A 196 -12.12 -30.39 -11.45
C GLY A 196 -11.85 -29.09 -12.22
N ALA A 197 -12.37 -27.93 -11.79
CA ALA A 197 -12.02 -26.64 -12.39
C ALA A 197 -11.45 -25.61 -11.41
N ARG A 198 -11.13 -25.98 -10.15
CA ARG A 198 -10.46 -25.08 -9.20
C ARG A 198 -9.37 -25.71 -8.32
N TYR A 199 -8.87 -26.90 -8.67
CA TYR A 199 -7.67 -27.47 -8.04
C TYR A 199 -6.77 -28.16 -9.09
N SER A 200 -6.16 -27.35 -9.95
CA SER A 200 -4.96 -27.77 -10.68
C SER A 200 -3.82 -27.82 -9.65
N PHE A 201 -3.14 -28.95 -9.48
CA PHE A 201 -1.92 -29.00 -8.65
C PHE A 201 -0.65 -28.93 -9.51
N ALA A 202 -0.81 -28.99 -10.83
CA ALA A 202 0.25 -28.72 -11.79
C ALA A 202 -0.31 -27.91 -12.96
N ALA A 203 0.50 -27.06 -13.58
CA ALA A 203 0.18 -26.45 -14.87
C ALA A 203 1.44 -26.31 -15.73
N CYS A 204 1.24 -26.23 -17.05
CA CYS A 204 2.31 -25.91 -17.99
C CYS A 204 2.09 -24.49 -18.49
N ASP A 205 3.03 -23.60 -18.17
CA ASP A 205 2.99 -22.22 -18.61
C ASP A 205 3.46 -22.12 -20.08
N HIS A 206 4.52 -22.86 -20.42
CA HIS A 206 5.10 -22.87 -21.76
C HIS A 206 5.65 -24.23 -22.18
N ALA A 207 5.35 -24.61 -23.43
CA ALA A 207 5.98 -25.72 -24.13
C ALA A 207 6.60 -25.22 -25.45
N LEU A 208 7.93 -25.16 -25.50
CA LEU A 208 8.67 -24.50 -26.57
C LEU A 208 9.60 -25.49 -27.29
N LEU A 209 9.50 -25.55 -28.61
CA LEU A 209 10.40 -26.33 -29.47
C LEU A 209 11.45 -25.41 -30.10
N VAL A 210 12.67 -25.44 -29.55
CA VAL A 210 13.78 -24.61 -30.04
C VAL A 210 14.48 -25.29 -31.21
N ALA A 211 14.62 -24.55 -32.31
CA ALA A 211 15.26 -25.00 -33.56
C ALA A 211 14.76 -26.36 -34.06
N SER A 212 13.48 -26.67 -33.78
CA SER A 212 12.81 -27.92 -34.16
C SER A 212 13.42 -29.20 -33.56
N ARG A 213 14.19 -29.14 -32.47
CA ARG A 213 14.90 -30.31 -31.91
C ARG A 213 14.90 -30.45 -30.39
N VAL A 214 14.88 -29.34 -29.66
CA VAL A 214 14.93 -29.35 -28.19
C VAL A 214 13.62 -28.84 -27.63
N LEU A 215 12.93 -29.68 -26.86
CA LEU A 215 11.70 -29.31 -26.18
C LEU A 215 12.07 -28.73 -24.81
N ILE A 216 11.53 -27.55 -24.54
CA ILE A 216 11.63 -26.86 -23.26
C ILE A 216 10.21 -26.81 -22.68
N ILE A 217 10.07 -27.25 -21.43
CA ILE A 217 8.81 -27.22 -20.69
C ILE A 217 9.02 -26.40 -19.43
N ASN A 218 8.21 -25.37 -19.25
CA ASN A 218 8.13 -24.56 -18.04
C ASN A 218 6.71 -24.62 -17.47
N GLY A 219 6.59 -24.66 -16.15
CA GLY A 219 5.31 -24.66 -15.47
C GLY A 219 5.47 -24.68 -13.97
N TRP A 220 4.43 -25.08 -13.27
CA TRP A 220 4.46 -25.23 -11.81
C TRP A 220 3.77 -26.52 -11.37
N ILE A 221 4.21 -27.05 -10.24
CA ILE A 221 3.64 -28.21 -9.56
C ILE A 221 3.65 -27.89 -8.06
N SER A 222 2.48 -27.75 -7.45
CA SER A 222 2.36 -27.40 -6.04
C SER A 222 2.72 -28.53 -5.07
N LYS A 223 2.95 -29.74 -5.60
CA LYS A 223 3.35 -30.93 -4.83
C LYS A 223 4.88 -31.06 -4.68
N PRO A 224 5.38 -31.46 -3.50
CA PRO A 224 6.80 -31.75 -3.28
C PRO A 224 7.30 -32.90 -4.16
N LEU A 225 8.59 -32.90 -4.50
CA LEU A 225 9.19 -33.95 -5.34
C LEU A 225 9.04 -35.35 -4.72
N ALA A 226 9.11 -35.45 -3.39
CA ALA A 226 8.91 -36.71 -2.68
C ALA A 226 7.50 -37.28 -2.84
N GLU A 227 6.51 -36.45 -3.19
CA GLU A 227 5.14 -36.87 -3.48
C GLU A 227 4.96 -37.24 -4.97
N LEU A 228 5.89 -36.88 -5.85
CA LEU A 228 5.82 -37.18 -7.29
C LEU A 228 6.40 -38.56 -7.61
N ASP A 229 5.58 -39.44 -8.19
CA ASP A 229 5.99 -40.75 -8.68
C ASP A 229 6.62 -40.63 -10.07
N ARG A 230 5.89 -40.04 -11.04
CA ARG A 230 6.46 -39.73 -12.37
C ARG A 230 5.78 -38.59 -13.09
N ILE A 231 6.56 -37.92 -13.93
CA ILE A 231 6.11 -36.93 -14.91
C ILE A 231 6.43 -37.45 -16.30
N GLU A 232 5.41 -37.66 -17.10
CA GLU A 232 5.53 -38.26 -18.42
C GLU A 232 5.07 -37.29 -19.50
N VAL A 233 5.92 -37.07 -20.49
CA VAL A 233 5.56 -36.34 -21.71
C VAL A 233 5.14 -37.34 -22.77
N VAL A 234 3.90 -37.21 -23.24
CA VAL A 234 3.31 -38.07 -24.27
C VAL A 234 3.21 -37.31 -25.58
N VAL A 235 3.92 -37.78 -26.60
CA VAL A 235 3.90 -37.23 -27.95
C VAL A 235 3.70 -38.37 -28.94
N ARG A 236 2.60 -38.35 -29.69
CA ARG A 236 2.25 -39.39 -30.69
C ARG A 236 2.29 -40.82 -30.12
N GLY A 237 1.89 -40.99 -28.87
CA GLY A 237 1.91 -42.27 -28.16
C GLY A 237 3.28 -42.73 -27.67
N ARG A 238 4.35 -41.95 -27.89
CA ARG A 238 5.64 -42.16 -27.21
C ARG A 238 5.61 -41.44 -25.87
N ILE A 239 5.89 -42.18 -24.80
CA ILE A 239 5.93 -41.70 -23.43
C ILE A 239 7.41 -41.48 -23.07
N THR A 240 7.75 -40.28 -22.63
CA THR A 240 9.09 -39.92 -22.14
C THR A 240 8.98 -39.51 -20.68
N ASP A 241 9.60 -40.27 -19.79
CA ASP A 241 9.70 -39.89 -18.38
C ASP A 241 10.74 -38.77 -18.22
N ILE A 242 10.29 -37.66 -17.61
CA ILE A 242 11.11 -36.48 -17.36
C ILE A 242 11.25 -36.17 -15.87
N THR A 243 10.82 -37.07 -14.99
CA THR A 243 10.77 -36.85 -13.54
C THR A 243 12.11 -36.45 -12.97
N GLU A 244 13.18 -37.14 -13.37
CA GLU A 244 14.55 -36.83 -12.92
C GLU A 244 15.20 -35.68 -13.71
N ARG A 245 14.51 -35.13 -14.72
CA ARG A 245 15.01 -34.08 -15.61
C ARG A 245 14.41 -32.71 -15.32
N ILE A 246 13.48 -32.61 -14.36
CA ILE A 246 12.91 -31.33 -13.96
C ILE A 246 13.82 -30.63 -12.94
N VAL A 247 14.04 -29.35 -13.16
CA VAL A 247 14.68 -28.44 -12.23
C VAL A 247 13.60 -27.61 -11.59
N ARG A 248 13.49 -27.65 -10.26
CA ARG A 248 12.54 -26.84 -9.50
C ARG A 248 13.11 -25.44 -9.26
N TYR A 249 12.24 -24.44 -9.24
CA TYR A 249 12.61 -23.07 -8.90
C TYR A 249 11.47 -22.35 -8.16
N GLU A 250 11.81 -21.29 -7.44
CA GLU A 250 10.86 -20.53 -6.63
C GLU A 250 9.93 -19.66 -7.48
N ARG A 251 8.65 -19.61 -7.11
CA ARG A 251 7.63 -18.77 -7.76
C ARG A 251 6.92 -17.92 -6.70
N PRO A 252 7.55 -16.84 -6.21
CA PRO A 252 7.00 -15.93 -5.19
C PRO A 252 5.57 -15.45 -5.51
N ASP A 253 5.31 -15.21 -6.80
CA ASP A 253 4.02 -14.82 -7.36
C ASP A 253 2.89 -15.83 -7.09
N LEU A 254 3.23 -17.12 -6.98
CA LEU A 254 2.26 -18.20 -6.75
C LEU A 254 2.02 -18.50 -5.27
N TYR A 255 2.82 -17.95 -4.33
CA TYR A 255 2.60 -18.19 -2.90
C TYR A 255 1.33 -17.54 -2.38
N ALA A 256 0.94 -16.39 -2.93
CA ALA A 256 -0.33 -15.76 -2.59
C ALA A 256 -1.52 -16.64 -3.02
N ALA A 257 -1.37 -17.42 -4.09
CA ALA A 257 -2.39 -18.31 -4.63
C ALA A 257 -2.36 -19.73 -4.01
N HIS A 258 -1.19 -20.17 -3.51
CA HIS A 258 -0.98 -21.48 -2.89
C HIS A 258 -0.16 -21.41 -1.58
N PRO A 259 -0.62 -20.68 -0.54
CA PRO A 259 0.17 -20.40 0.66
C PRO A 259 0.44 -21.64 1.53
N TRP A 260 -0.26 -22.73 1.25
CA TRP A 260 -0.21 -23.99 1.99
C TRP A 260 0.87 -24.95 1.47
N SER A 261 1.52 -24.65 0.34
CA SER A 261 2.64 -25.47 -0.10
C SER A 261 3.86 -25.16 0.76
N GLU A 262 4.31 -26.12 1.56
CA GLU A 262 5.55 -26.02 2.34
C GLU A 262 6.79 -25.85 1.44
N ALA A 263 6.65 -26.12 0.14
CA ALA A 263 7.73 -26.04 -0.83
C ALA A 263 7.82 -24.62 -1.41
N GLN A 264 8.94 -23.96 -1.11
CA GLN A 264 9.24 -22.65 -1.70
C GLN A 264 9.39 -22.68 -3.25
N ALA A 265 9.64 -23.87 -3.80
CA ALA A 265 9.91 -24.11 -5.22
C ALA A 265 8.71 -24.76 -5.97
N LEU A 266 7.65 -23.97 -6.20
CA LEU A 266 6.48 -24.42 -6.96
C LEU A 266 6.74 -24.51 -8.47
N GLY A 267 7.69 -23.76 -9.01
CA GLY A 267 8.04 -23.79 -10.44
C GLY A 267 8.83 -25.04 -10.82
N PHE A 268 8.69 -25.52 -12.06
CA PHE A 268 9.55 -26.53 -12.65
C PHE A 268 9.93 -26.19 -14.10
N LEU A 269 11.12 -26.63 -14.49
CA LEU A 269 11.69 -26.41 -15.81
C LEU A 269 12.39 -27.68 -16.31
N CYS A 270 12.25 -28.02 -17.58
CA CYS A 270 12.95 -29.15 -18.19
C CYS A 270 13.34 -28.83 -19.63
N ALA A 271 14.53 -29.26 -20.07
CA ALA A 271 14.91 -29.22 -21.48
C ALA A 271 15.51 -30.55 -21.91
N PHE A 272 15.03 -31.12 -23.02
CA PHE A 272 15.55 -32.37 -23.55
C PHE A 272 15.30 -32.52 -25.05
N PRO A 273 16.08 -33.37 -25.75
CA PRO A 273 15.86 -33.64 -27.16
C PRO A 273 14.61 -34.49 -27.33
N LEU A 274 13.69 -34.06 -28.20
CA LEU A 274 12.50 -34.84 -28.53
C LEU A 274 12.13 -34.63 -30.01
N ASP A 275 11.99 -35.73 -30.75
CA ASP A 275 11.49 -35.69 -32.12
C ASP A 275 9.96 -35.64 -32.10
N VAL A 276 9.43 -34.44 -32.30
CA VAL A 276 8.00 -34.16 -32.24
C VAL A 276 7.31 -34.39 -33.60
N GLY A 277 8.07 -34.47 -34.70
CA GLY A 277 7.52 -34.47 -36.06
C GLY A 277 6.64 -33.24 -36.35
N ALA A 278 5.53 -33.43 -37.07
CA ALA A 278 4.59 -32.37 -37.48
C ALA A 278 3.39 -32.15 -36.52
N THR A 279 3.49 -32.53 -35.24
CA THR A 279 2.41 -32.29 -34.26
C THR A 279 2.61 -30.97 -33.51
N ASN A 280 1.51 -30.27 -33.24
CA ASN A 280 1.52 -29.00 -32.52
C ASN A 280 0.94 -29.10 -31.10
N VAL A 281 0.59 -30.30 -30.65
CA VAL A 281 0.02 -30.56 -29.31
C VAL A 281 0.81 -31.67 -28.64
N LEU A 282 1.07 -31.50 -27.34
CA LEU A 282 1.68 -32.50 -26.48
C LEU A 282 0.86 -32.67 -25.19
N THR A 283 0.97 -33.83 -24.55
CA THR A 283 0.30 -34.10 -23.28
C THR A 283 1.34 -34.37 -22.19
N ILE A 284 1.15 -33.82 -20.99
CA ILE A 284 1.99 -34.08 -19.83
C ILE A 284 1.14 -34.78 -18.76
N ASN A 285 1.55 -35.96 -18.32
CA ASN A 285 0.97 -36.62 -17.16
C ASN A 285 1.83 -36.32 -15.93
N VAL A 286 1.24 -35.83 -14.85
CA VAL A 286 1.87 -35.70 -13.54
C VAL A 286 1.22 -36.72 -12.62
N VAL A 287 2.00 -37.67 -12.11
CA VAL A 287 1.54 -38.78 -11.27
C VAL A 287 2.24 -38.71 -9.92
N CYS A 288 1.47 -38.76 -8.83
CA CYS A 288 1.96 -38.74 -7.47
C CYS A 288 2.00 -40.15 -6.85
N HIS A 289 2.86 -40.36 -5.84
CA HIS A 289 2.95 -41.60 -5.06
C HIS A 289 1.63 -41.94 -4.35
N SER A 290 0.79 -40.94 -4.08
CA SER A 290 -0.56 -41.10 -3.54
C SER A 290 -1.57 -41.69 -4.54
N GLY A 291 -1.19 -41.85 -5.81
CA GLY A 291 -2.06 -42.30 -6.89
C GLY A 291 -2.79 -41.16 -7.61
N MET A 292 -2.72 -39.92 -7.10
CA MET A 292 -3.24 -38.73 -7.80
C MET A 292 -2.55 -38.56 -9.16
N ARG A 293 -3.34 -38.29 -10.19
CA ARG A 293 -2.85 -38.04 -11.55
C ARG A 293 -3.53 -36.82 -12.16
N GLN A 294 -2.73 -35.93 -12.72
CA GLN A 294 -3.20 -34.82 -13.53
C GLN A 294 -2.67 -34.94 -14.97
N VAL A 295 -3.53 -34.66 -15.94
CA VAL A 295 -3.17 -34.66 -17.37
C VAL A 295 -3.29 -33.23 -17.89
N LEU A 296 -2.22 -32.72 -18.48
CA LEU A 296 -2.13 -31.38 -19.05
C LEU A 296 -2.03 -31.50 -20.57
N GLU A 297 -2.93 -30.84 -21.30
CA GLU A 297 -2.78 -30.65 -22.74
C GLU A 297 -2.09 -29.31 -23.01
N CYS A 298 -1.03 -29.33 -23.81
CA CYS A 298 -0.20 -28.14 -24.05
C CYS A 298 0.03 -27.91 -25.54
N ASP A 299 -0.16 -26.66 -25.96
CA ASP A 299 0.16 -26.23 -27.32
C ASP A 299 1.67 -26.02 -27.47
N LEU A 300 2.24 -26.66 -28.48
CA LEU A 300 3.65 -26.60 -28.77
C LEU A 300 3.99 -25.41 -29.67
N GLN A 301 4.86 -24.54 -29.20
CA GLN A 301 5.28 -23.34 -29.94
C GLN A 301 6.70 -23.49 -30.48
N SER A 302 6.93 -23.16 -31.75
CA SER A 302 8.28 -23.19 -32.34
C SER A 302 9.05 -21.90 -32.07
N MET A 303 10.32 -22.00 -31.70
CA MET A 303 11.16 -20.84 -31.37
C MET A 303 12.55 -20.90 -32.02
N SER A 304 13.06 -19.74 -32.47
CA SER A 304 14.42 -19.59 -32.99
C SER A 304 15.42 -19.31 -31.86
N TRP A 305 16.73 -19.44 -32.14
CA TRP A 305 17.79 -19.10 -31.17
C TRP A 305 17.77 -17.63 -30.75
N ASP A 306 17.41 -16.72 -31.65
CA ASP A 306 17.30 -15.29 -31.34
C ASP A 306 16.08 -15.01 -30.47
N GLY A 307 14.95 -15.67 -30.76
CA GLY A 307 13.75 -15.61 -29.92
C GLY A 307 13.98 -16.15 -28.52
N LEU A 308 14.76 -17.24 -28.38
CA LEU A 308 15.19 -17.76 -27.08
C LEU A 308 16.05 -16.75 -26.33
N GLY A 309 16.96 -16.05 -27.01
CA GLY A 309 17.76 -14.99 -26.39
C GLY A 309 16.91 -13.84 -25.85
N SER A 310 15.88 -13.42 -26.58
CA SER A 310 14.92 -12.41 -26.10
C SER A 310 14.09 -12.89 -24.92
N LEU A 311 13.65 -14.16 -24.94
CA LEU A 311 12.92 -14.75 -23.81
C LEU A 311 13.78 -14.78 -22.54
N LEU A 312 15.03 -15.24 -22.65
CA LEU A 312 15.97 -15.31 -21.52
C LEU A 312 16.31 -13.94 -20.93
N HIS A 313 16.33 -12.89 -21.77
CA HIS A 313 16.55 -11.53 -21.30
C HIS A 313 15.39 -10.97 -20.47
N ASN A 314 14.15 -11.37 -20.79
CA ASN A 314 12.95 -10.91 -20.09
C ASN A 314 12.62 -11.74 -18.83
N TYR A 315 13.13 -12.96 -18.74
CA TYR A 315 12.93 -13.89 -17.62
C TYR A 315 14.28 -14.32 -17.04
N LEU A 316 15.03 -13.35 -16.50
CA LEU A 316 16.40 -13.54 -16.07
C LEU A 316 16.55 -14.66 -15.02
N ASP A 317 15.65 -14.78 -14.06
CA ASP A 317 15.73 -15.78 -12.99
C ASP A 317 15.68 -17.23 -13.51
N LEU A 318 15.09 -17.43 -14.70
CA LEU A 318 15.02 -18.72 -15.39
C LEU A 318 16.19 -18.96 -16.35
N ALA A 319 17.04 -17.97 -16.58
CA ALA A 319 18.01 -17.99 -17.67
C ALA A 319 19.18 -18.96 -17.45
N TRP A 320 19.78 -18.97 -16.26
CA TRP A 320 20.89 -19.89 -15.95
C TRP A 320 20.44 -21.35 -15.87
N PRO A 321 19.36 -21.69 -15.13
CA PRO A 321 18.85 -23.06 -15.12
C PRO A 321 18.51 -23.56 -16.53
N LEU A 322 17.93 -22.70 -17.39
CA LEU A 322 17.59 -23.09 -18.75
C LEU A 322 18.82 -23.29 -19.64
N LEU A 323 19.81 -22.39 -19.56
CA LEU A 323 21.05 -22.50 -20.35
C LEU A 323 21.86 -23.74 -19.96
N ASP A 324 21.89 -24.10 -18.67
CA ASP A 324 22.58 -25.29 -18.17
C ASP A 324 21.88 -26.57 -18.64
N LEU A 325 20.54 -26.61 -18.57
CA LEU A 325 19.75 -27.72 -19.10
C LEU A 325 19.94 -27.88 -20.62
N LEU A 326 20.04 -26.78 -21.36
CA LEU A 326 20.31 -26.80 -22.81
C LEU A 326 21.72 -27.28 -23.15
N GLU A 327 22.72 -26.98 -22.32
CA GLU A 327 24.09 -27.48 -22.50
C GLU A 327 24.20 -28.99 -22.20
N GLN A 328 23.42 -29.46 -21.24
CA GLN A 328 23.38 -30.87 -20.84
C GLN A 328 22.48 -31.74 -21.73
N ALA A 329 21.59 -31.14 -22.53
CA ALA A 329 20.73 -31.87 -23.45
C ALA A 329 21.59 -32.61 -24.51
N PRO A 330 21.61 -33.95 -24.50
CA PRO A 330 22.52 -34.72 -25.37
C PRO A 330 22.10 -34.59 -26.86
N ASN A 331 23.08 -34.52 -27.77
CA ASN A 331 22.88 -34.49 -29.24
C ASN A 331 22.30 -33.19 -29.87
N ILE A 332 22.63 -32.00 -29.37
CA ILE A 332 22.44 -30.75 -30.15
C ILE A 332 23.55 -30.60 -31.22
N ASP A 333 23.89 -31.70 -31.90
CA ASP A 333 25.00 -31.76 -32.84
C ASP A 333 24.62 -31.08 -34.16
N ASP A 334 24.79 -29.76 -34.19
CA ASP A 334 25.02 -28.97 -35.39
C ASP A 334 26.54 -28.97 -35.57
N GLY A 335 27.06 -29.92 -36.36
CA GLY A 335 28.50 -30.06 -36.56
C GLY A 335 29.12 -28.74 -37.05
N SER A 336 29.66 -27.93 -36.12
CA SER A 336 30.55 -26.77 -36.31
C SER A 336 30.68 -25.85 -35.07
N GLY A 337 30.40 -26.33 -33.84
CA GLY A 337 30.58 -25.52 -32.63
C GLY A 337 29.76 -24.22 -32.58
N ARG A 338 28.73 -24.09 -33.43
CA ARG A 338 27.88 -22.89 -33.49
C ARG A 338 26.92 -22.85 -32.31
N VAL A 339 26.39 -24.00 -31.88
CA VAL A 339 25.56 -24.10 -30.66
C VAL A 339 26.36 -23.70 -29.42
N ALA A 340 27.55 -24.24 -29.20
CA ALA A 340 28.41 -23.86 -28.06
C ALA A 340 28.78 -22.37 -28.09
N LYS A 341 29.09 -21.81 -29.27
CA LYS A 341 29.31 -20.35 -29.42
C LYS A 341 28.06 -19.53 -29.17
N ARG A 342 26.88 -19.99 -29.59
CA ARG A 342 25.61 -19.30 -29.34
C ARG A 342 25.22 -19.36 -27.87
N LEU A 343 25.37 -20.51 -27.21
CA LEU A 343 25.19 -20.65 -25.77
C LEU A 343 26.19 -19.78 -24.99
N ALA A 344 27.45 -19.69 -25.42
CA ALA A 344 28.42 -18.78 -24.82
C ALA A 344 28.06 -17.29 -24.99
N VAL A 345 27.54 -16.89 -26.15
CA VAL A 345 27.03 -15.53 -26.39
C VAL A 345 25.78 -15.25 -25.55
N LEU A 346 24.86 -16.19 -25.47
CA LEU A 346 23.65 -16.07 -24.65
C LEU A 346 24.00 -16.04 -23.15
N ARG A 347 24.92 -16.86 -22.66
CA ARG A 347 25.46 -16.79 -21.28
C ARG A 347 26.11 -15.44 -21.00
N ARG A 348 26.95 -14.93 -21.91
CA ARG A 348 27.57 -13.61 -21.76
C ARG A 348 26.53 -12.49 -21.71
N ASN A 349 25.52 -12.55 -22.56
CA ASN A 349 24.48 -11.52 -22.62
C ASN A 349 23.51 -11.62 -21.44
N CYS A 350 23.18 -12.84 -20.97
CA CYS A 350 22.39 -13.06 -19.76
C CYS A 350 23.19 -12.65 -18.50
N PHE A 351 24.50 -12.95 -18.43
CA PHE A 351 25.38 -12.48 -17.37
C PHE A 351 25.47 -10.95 -17.31
N LEU A 352 25.66 -10.28 -18.45
CA LEU A 352 25.71 -8.81 -18.50
C LEU A 352 24.34 -8.16 -18.23
N ALA A 353 23.24 -8.84 -18.57
CA ALA A 353 21.89 -8.37 -18.31
C ALA A 353 21.44 -8.60 -16.86
N GLN A 354 21.85 -9.70 -16.23
CA GLN A 354 21.65 -9.97 -14.80
C GLN A 354 22.59 -9.15 -13.91
N VAL A 355 23.76 -8.80 -14.45
CA VAL A 355 24.81 -8.16 -13.68
C VAL A 355 25.27 -6.84 -14.33
N PRO A 356 24.34 -5.87 -14.56
CA PRO A 356 24.75 -4.47 -14.76
C PRO A 356 25.46 -3.91 -13.51
N TYR A 357 25.30 -4.61 -12.36
CA TYR A 357 25.88 -4.35 -11.06
C TYR A 357 26.50 -5.61 -10.45
N LEU A 358 27.71 -6.02 -10.86
CA LEU A 358 28.45 -7.06 -10.12
C LEU A 358 28.58 -6.56 -8.65
N PRO A 359 28.34 -7.40 -7.64
CA PRO A 359 28.44 -6.95 -6.26
C PRO A 359 29.92 -6.73 -5.88
N LEU A 360 30.16 -5.71 -5.06
CA LEU A 360 31.47 -5.41 -4.48
C LEU A 360 31.89 -6.43 -3.38
N LEU A 361 30.92 -7.20 -2.88
CA LEU A 361 31.04 -8.17 -1.78
C LEU A 361 30.21 -9.42 -2.12
N VAL A 362 30.78 -10.61 -1.94
CA VAL A 362 30.07 -11.90 -2.00
C VAL A 362 30.09 -12.51 -0.59
N ASP A 363 28.91 -12.83 -0.07
CA ASP A 363 28.69 -13.44 1.24
C ASP A 363 27.92 -14.76 1.05
N GLN A 364 28.67 -15.86 0.85
CA GLN A 364 28.10 -17.21 0.78
C GLN A 364 28.71 -18.10 1.87
N PRO A 365 27.95 -18.47 2.92
CA PRO A 365 28.47 -19.16 4.11
C PRO A 365 29.17 -20.50 3.84
N THR A 366 28.89 -21.14 2.70
CA THR A 366 29.41 -22.47 2.33
C THR A 366 30.65 -22.45 1.42
N THR A 367 31.03 -21.30 0.87
CA THR A 367 32.09 -21.18 -0.15
C THR A 367 33.15 -20.15 0.23
N ALA A 368 32.79 -18.87 0.37
CA ALA A 368 33.66 -17.80 0.85
C ALA A 368 32.87 -16.52 1.13
N ILE A 369 33.33 -15.72 2.08
CA ILE A 369 32.95 -14.32 2.23
C ILE A 369 34.12 -13.48 1.73
N THR A 370 33.92 -12.71 0.66
CA THR A 370 35.00 -11.91 0.07
C THR A 370 34.49 -10.58 -0.42
N ALA A 371 35.21 -9.51 -0.08
CA ALA A 371 35.04 -8.19 -0.69
C ALA A 371 36.36 -7.65 -1.23
N VAL A 372 36.25 -6.85 -2.29
CA VAL A 372 37.28 -5.88 -2.66
C VAL A 372 36.74 -4.51 -2.26
N GLU A 373 37.23 -4.00 -1.14
CA GLU A 373 36.78 -2.73 -0.60
C GLU A 373 37.34 -1.59 -1.45
N TRP A 374 38.63 -1.65 -1.80
CA TRP A 374 39.29 -0.61 -2.58
C TRP A 374 40.07 -1.16 -3.78
N ALA A 375 40.01 -0.42 -4.87
CA ALA A 375 40.82 -0.64 -6.06
C ALA A 375 41.27 0.70 -6.65
N TYR A 376 42.55 1.05 -6.49
CA TYR A 376 43.08 2.34 -6.93
C TYR A 376 44.10 2.17 -8.05
N PRO A 377 44.01 2.97 -9.14
CA PRO A 377 45.00 2.94 -10.18
C PRO A 377 46.28 3.62 -9.70
N LEU A 378 47.43 2.99 -9.97
CA LEU A 378 48.76 3.50 -9.64
C LEU A 378 49.52 3.89 -10.92
N GLY A 379 48.81 4.43 -11.91
CA GLY A 379 49.36 4.77 -13.21
C GLY A 379 49.97 3.55 -13.92
N ALA A 380 51.24 3.67 -14.35
CA ALA A 380 51.95 2.58 -15.03
C ALA A 380 52.39 1.43 -14.10
N ALA A 381 52.36 1.63 -12.78
CA ALA A 381 52.79 0.63 -11.80
C ALA A 381 51.73 -0.46 -11.57
N GLY A 382 50.46 -0.20 -11.91
CA GLY A 382 49.40 -1.20 -11.92
C GLY A 382 48.14 -0.79 -11.16
N LEU A 383 47.52 -1.75 -10.47
CA LEU A 383 46.29 -1.58 -9.68
C LEU A 383 46.53 -2.06 -8.24
N LEU A 384 46.30 -1.18 -7.26
CA LEU A 384 46.30 -1.55 -5.84
C LEU A 384 44.93 -2.07 -5.44
N LEU A 385 44.88 -3.26 -4.86
CA LEU A 385 43.67 -3.92 -4.35
C LEU A 385 43.76 -4.10 -2.83
N TYR A 386 42.68 -3.76 -2.14
CA TYR A 386 42.51 -4.01 -0.71
C TYR A 386 41.14 -4.61 -0.42
N GLY A 387 41.11 -5.60 0.45
CA GLY A 387 39.87 -6.25 0.85
C GLY A 387 40.11 -7.37 1.86
N PHE A 388 39.12 -8.25 1.99
CA PHE A 388 39.21 -9.39 2.89
C PHE A 388 38.57 -10.63 2.28
N ASN A 389 39.05 -11.80 2.72
CA ASN A 389 38.55 -13.10 2.28
C ASN A 389 38.52 -14.10 3.45
N LEU A 390 37.34 -14.62 3.75
CA LEU A 390 37.09 -15.66 4.74
C LEU A 390 36.61 -16.92 4.00
N THR A 391 37.34 -18.04 4.09
CA THR A 391 37.03 -19.25 3.28
C THR A 391 36.72 -20.51 4.11
N PRO A 392 35.44 -20.75 4.46
CA PRO A 392 34.82 -21.92 5.08
C PRO A 392 35.49 -23.30 5.11
N GLY A 393 36.67 -23.55 5.68
CA GLY A 393 37.28 -24.89 5.61
C GLY A 393 37.68 -25.35 4.18
N ARG A 394 37.70 -24.44 3.19
CA ARG A 394 38.20 -24.68 1.83
C ARG A 394 39.48 -23.89 1.59
N LYS A 395 40.46 -24.53 0.93
CA LYS A 395 41.72 -23.88 0.55
C LYS A 395 41.52 -23.10 -0.76
N LEU A 396 41.99 -21.85 -0.74
CA LEU A 396 42.03 -20.98 -1.90
C LEU A 396 43.15 -21.44 -2.83
N ARG A 397 42.81 -21.75 -4.08
CA ARG A 397 43.75 -22.28 -5.08
C ARG A 397 44.37 -21.17 -5.91
N ALA A 398 43.57 -20.20 -6.34
CA ALA A 398 44.03 -19.09 -7.16
C ALA A 398 43.14 -17.84 -6.99
N ILE A 399 43.75 -16.67 -7.15
CA ILE A 399 43.10 -15.37 -7.26
C ILE A 399 43.44 -14.82 -8.65
N LEU A 400 42.45 -14.75 -9.54
CA LEU A 400 42.63 -14.28 -10.91
C LEU A 400 41.98 -12.91 -11.08
N LEU A 401 42.73 -11.91 -11.53
CA LEU A 401 42.19 -10.61 -11.89
C LEU A 401 42.00 -10.52 -13.40
N ARG A 402 40.78 -10.21 -13.83
CA ARG A 402 40.42 -10.07 -15.25
C ARG A 402 40.38 -8.61 -15.68
N GLY A 403 41.22 -8.26 -16.66
CA GLY A 403 41.31 -6.97 -17.34
C GLY A 403 40.08 -6.60 -18.18
N PRO A 404 40.02 -5.37 -18.71
CA PRO A 404 38.89 -4.91 -19.55
C PRO A 404 38.81 -5.69 -20.86
N ASP A 405 39.99 -6.02 -21.41
CA ASP A 405 40.17 -6.74 -22.66
C ASP A 405 39.99 -8.26 -22.48
N GLY A 406 39.67 -8.70 -21.26
CA GLY A 406 39.34 -10.08 -20.93
C GLY A 406 40.52 -10.96 -20.55
N GLU A 407 41.74 -10.44 -20.51
CA GLU A 407 42.95 -11.12 -20.02
C GLU A 407 42.87 -11.38 -18.51
N CYS A 408 43.19 -12.59 -18.06
CA CYS A 408 43.21 -12.96 -16.64
C CYS A 408 44.64 -13.15 -16.14
N ILE A 409 45.00 -12.51 -15.03
CA ILE A 409 46.31 -12.62 -14.38
C ILE A 409 46.15 -13.23 -12.99
N ASP A 410 46.97 -14.23 -12.67
CA ASP A 410 47.05 -14.80 -11.32
C ASP A 410 47.85 -13.87 -10.40
N ILE A 411 47.19 -13.36 -9.36
CA ILE A 411 47.76 -12.44 -8.37
C ILE A 411 47.94 -13.09 -6.99
N THR A 412 47.69 -14.40 -6.86
CA THR A 412 47.68 -15.11 -5.57
C THR A 412 48.93 -14.88 -4.72
N SER A 413 50.10 -14.98 -5.35
CA SER A 413 51.41 -14.82 -4.68
C SER A 413 51.75 -13.37 -4.27
N ARG A 414 50.93 -12.40 -4.67
CA ARG A 414 51.13 -10.97 -4.42
C ARG A 414 50.19 -10.41 -3.34
N CYS A 415 49.24 -11.23 -2.87
CA CYS A 415 48.35 -10.87 -1.78
C CYS A 415 49.08 -11.06 -0.44
N ASN A 416 49.43 -9.94 0.20
CA ASN A 416 49.97 -9.96 1.55
C ASN A 416 48.82 -10.03 2.56
N PRO A 417 48.84 -10.95 3.53
CA PRO A 417 47.78 -11.10 4.51
C PRO A 417 47.76 -9.94 5.51
N VAL A 418 46.56 -9.60 5.98
CA VAL A 418 46.31 -8.46 6.87
C VAL A 418 45.35 -8.84 7.99
N PHE A 419 45.57 -8.30 9.18
CA PHE A 419 44.66 -8.44 10.31
C PHE A 419 43.38 -7.61 10.12
N ARG A 420 42.22 -8.26 10.16
CA ARG A 420 40.87 -7.71 10.01
C ARG A 420 39.95 -8.27 11.11
N PRO A 421 40.11 -7.78 12.35
CA PRO A 421 39.35 -8.26 13.49
C PRO A 421 37.89 -7.84 13.40
N ASP A 422 37.60 -6.73 12.73
CA ASP A 422 36.25 -6.23 12.43
C ASP A 422 35.46 -7.21 11.54
N ALA A 423 36.10 -7.72 10.49
CA ALA A 423 35.51 -8.75 9.63
C ALA A 423 35.40 -10.08 10.39
N CYS A 424 36.43 -10.46 11.15
CA CYS A 424 36.38 -11.68 11.95
C CYS A 424 35.31 -11.64 13.05
N GLU A 425 35.17 -10.54 13.79
CA GLU A 425 34.15 -10.34 14.83
C GLU A 425 32.74 -10.33 14.22
N LYS A 426 32.55 -9.59 13.13
CA LYS A 426 31.27 -9.53 12.40
C LYS A 426 30.78 -10.91 11.96
N TYR A 427 31.69 -11.81 11.62
CA TYR A 427 31.36 -13.16 11.15
C TYR A 427 31.77 -14.28 12.13
N GLN A 428 32.13 -13.94 13.37
CA GLN A 428 32.70 -14.86 14.37
C GLN A 428 31.72 -15.96 14.79
N SER A 429 30.44 -15.61 14.87
CA SER A 429 29.34 -16.53 15.20
C SER A 429 29.13 -17.59 14.13
N GLN A 430 29.52 -17.30 12.88
CA GLN A 430 29.38 -18.21 11.74
C GLN A 430 30.62 -19.09 11.56
N PHE A 431 31.81 -18.59 11.94
CA PHE A 431 33.08 -19.30 11.77
C PHE A 431 33.99 -19.17 13.00
N ALA A 432 33.77 -20.03 13.99
CA ALA A 432 34.45 -19.98 15.29
C ALA A 432 35.97 -20.25 15.26
N ASP A 433 36.47 -20.96 14.24
CA ASP A 433 37.87 -21.41 14.14
C ASP A 433 38.76 -20.50 13.25
N ARG A 434 38.50 -19.19 13.20
CA ARG A 434 39.14 -18.28 12.24
C ARG A 434 40.31 -17.48 12.78
N ASP A 435 41.26 -17.26 11.87
CA ASP A 435 42.41 -16.40 12.10
C ASP A 435 41.98 -14.97 11.78
N ASP A 436 42.26 -14.05 12.70
CA ASP A 436 42.00 -12.62 12.55
C ASP A 436 42.77 -12.01 11.36
N TRP A 437 43.70 -12.75 10.77
CA TRP A 437 44.48 -12.40 9.57
C TRP A 437 43.78 -12.77 8.25
N CYS A 438 42.50 -12.42 8.10
CA CYS A 438 41.70 -12.72 6.90
C CYS A 438 41.68 -11.63 5.81
N GLY A 439 42.33 -10.49 6.04
CA GLY A 439 42.46 -9.40 5.08
C GLY A 439 43.56 -9.64 4.04
N PHE A 440 43.54 -8.89 2.93
CA PHE A 440 44.65 -8.86 1.98
C PHE A 440 44.89 -7.47 1.35
N VAL A 441 46.15 -7.17 1.06
CA VAL A 441 46.58 -6.06 0.18
C VAL A 441 47.42 -6.64 -0.96
N CYS A 442 47.17 -6.20 -2.19
CA CYS A 442 47.89 -6.67 -3.38
C CYS A 442 48.11 -5.55 -4.39
N VAL A 443 49.30 -5.50 -5.00
CA VAL A 443 49.56 -4.69 -6.21
C VAL A 443 49.60 -5.58 -7.44
N ALA A 444 48.57 -5.48 -8.27
CA ALA A 444 48.44 -6.21 -9.53
C ALA A 444 49.14 -5.44 -10.67
N PRO A 445 50.06 -6.06 -11.43
CA PRO A 445 50.86 -5.40 -12.47
C PRO A 445 50.07 -5.25 -13.78
N LEU A 446 48.83 -4.78 -13.70
CA LEU A 446 47.95 -4.55 -14.83
C LEU A 446 47.78 -3.04 -15.03
N PRO A 447 48.14 -2.46 -16.18
CA PRO A 447 47.91 -1.04 -16.45
C PRO A 447 46.40 -0.75 -16.41
N THR A 448 45.98 0.21 -15.59
CA THR A 448 44.56 0.54 -15.41
C THR A 448 44.33 2.05 -15.50
N ARG A 449 43.18 2.43 -16.06
CA ARG A 449 42.74 3.83 -16.08
C ARG A 449 41.71 4.05 -14.97
N PRO A 450 41.62 5.26 -14.41
CA PRO A 450 40.56 5.56 -13.46
C PRO A 450 39.15 5.32 -14.04
N GLY A 451 38.25 4.80 -13.21
CA GLY A 451 36.86 4.47 -13.60
C GLY A 451 36.68 3.12 -14.32
N ASP A 452 37.75 2.37 -14.51
CA ASP A 452 37.71 1.03 -15.09
C ASP A 452 36.91 0.04 -14.24
N VAL A 453 36.13 -0.84 -14.86
CA VAL A 453 35.43 -1.94 -14.18
C VAL A 453 36.09 -3.27 -14.52
N ARG A 454 36.37 -4.08 -13.49
CA ARG A 454 37.06 -5.38 -13.61
C ARG A 454 36.34 -6.48 -12.84
N ALA A 455 36.81 -7.72 -13.03
CA ALA A 455 36.30 -8.88 -12.31
C ALA A 455 37.44 -9.64 -11.62
N LEU A 456 37.28 -9.95 -10.34
CA LEU A 456 38.22 -10.79 -9.58
C LEU A 456 37.60 -12.16 -9.35
N CYS A 457 38.29 -13.23 -9.74
CA CYS A 457 37.88 -14.61 -9.54
C CYS A 457 38.69 -15.27 -8.42
N LEU A 458 38.00 -15.90 -7.48
CA LEU A 458 38.58 -16.78 -6.48
C LEU A 458 38.28 -18.23 -6.86
N GLY A 459 39.32 -19.01 -7.15
CA GLY A 459 39.22 -20.44 -7.43
C GLY A 459 39.54 -21.28 -6.20
N PHE A 460 38.74 -22.30 -5.93
CA PHE A 460 38.91 -23.23 -4.80
C PHE A 460 39.33 -24.63 -5.27
N ASP A 461 39.71 -25.51 -4.34
CA ASP A 461 40.20 -26.87 -4.66
C ASP A 461 39.11 -27.82 -5.22
N ASP A 462 37.82 -27.58 -4.93
CA ASP A 462 36.64 -28.24 -5.52
C ASP A 462 36.04 -27.38 -6.67
N PRO A 463 35.21 -27.90 -7.60
CA PRO A 463 34.71 -27.15 -8.75
C PRO A 463 33.77 -26.01 -8.31
N GLY A 464 34.36 -24.85 -8.00
CA GLY A 464 33.68 -23.63 -7.62
C GLY A 464 34.59 -22.42 -7.82
N GLU A 465 34.08 -21.41 -8.53
CA GLU A 465 34.72 -20.12 -8.76
C GLU A 465 33.77 -19.01 -8.28
N VAL A 466 34.31 -17.98 -7.63
CA VAL A 466 33.55 -16.82 -7.19
C VAL A 466 34.08 -15.56 -7.87
N TRP A 467 33.19 -14.80 -8.52
CA TRP A 467 33.54 -13.60 -9.28
C TRP A 467 33.00 -12.32 -8.61
N LEU A 468 33.83 -11.29 -8.47
CA LEU A 468 33.54 -10.01 -7.81
C LEU A 468 33.71 -8.82 -8.74
N LYS A 469 32.88 -7.76 -8.59
CA LYS A 469 33.17 -6.47 -9.27
C LYS A 469 34.34 -5.81 -8.58
N VAL A 470 35.24 -5.29 -9.39
CA VAL A 470 36.30 -4.42 -8.91
C VAL A 470 36.16 -3.08 -9.65
N PRO A 471 35.46 -2.09 -9.06
CA PRO A 471 35.39 -0.75 -9.60
C PRO A 471 36.67 0.00 -9.23
N VAL A 472 37.41 0.43 -10.25
CA VAL A 472 38.64 1.21 -10.08
C VAL A 472 38.28 2.65 -9.77
N ALA A 473 38.89 3.19 -8.73
CA ALA A 473 38.66 4.56 -8.27
C ALA A 473 38.83 5.60 -9.39
N PRO A 474 38.11 6.74 -9.33
CA PRO A 474 38.10 7.76 -10.37
C PRO A 474 39.38 8.61 -10.41
N GLU A 475 40.26 8.47 -9.42
CA GLU A 475 41.54 9.17 -9.34
C GLU A 475 42.67 8.18 -9.01
N ALA A 476 43.87 8.45 -9.53
CA ALA A 476 45.06 7.69 -9.17
C ALA A 476 45.56 8.10 -7.78
N LEU A 477 46.02 7.14 -7.00
CA LEU A 477 46.65 7.41 -5.71
C LEU A 477 48.13 7.75 -5.94
N GLU A 478 48.57 8.89 -5.40
CA GLU A 478 49.95 9.37 -5.47
C GLU A 478 50.44 9.89 -4.10
N GLY A 479 51.70 9.63 -3.76
CA GLY A 479 52.43 10.26 -2.67
C GLY A 479 51.87 10.03 -1.25
N PRO A 480 51.98 11.00 -0.32
CA PRO A 480 51.71 10.81 1.12
C PRO A 480 50.28 10.38 1.46
N ARG A 481 49.32 10.61 0.55
CA ARG A 481 47.90 10.26 0.73
C ARG A 481 47.68 8.74 0.69
N LEU A 482 48.47 8.02 -0.12
CA LEU A 482 48.48 6.56 -0.18
C LEU A 482 48.96 5.97 1.15
N VAL A 483 50.05 6.53 1.69
CA VAL A 483 50.69 6.06 2.92
C VAL A 483 49.75 6.18 4.12
N ARG A 484 49.10 7.33 4.27
CA ARG A 484 48.17 7.59 5.39
C ARG A 484 46.93 6.70 5.37
N GLN A 485 46.33 6.49 4.19
CA GLN A 485 45.15 5.62 4.07
C GLN A 485 45.48 4.14 4.29
N LEU A 486 46.66 3.69 3.87
CA LEU A 486 47.13 2.34 4.16
C LEU A 486 47.45 2.17 5.65
N LEU A 487 47.93 3.21 6.32
CA LEU A 487 48.19 3.17 7.75
C LEU A 487 46.91 3.07 8.58
N GLU A 488 45.89 3.86 8.23
CA GLU A 488 44.58 3.88 8.88
C GLU A 488 43.86 2.51 8.95
N LEU A 489 44.28 1.53 8.13
CA LEU A 489 43.65 0.22 8.04
C LEU A 489 44.44 -0.95 8.65
N LEU A 490 45.72 -0.75 8.94
CA LEU A 490 46.65 -1.84 9.24
C LEU A 490 47.13 -1.74 10.71
N PRO A 491 46.92 -2.75 11.58
CA PRO A 491 47.25 -2.61 13.01
C PRO A 491 48.76 -2.74 13.35
N PRO A 492 49.20 -2.26 14.53
CA PRO A 492 50.46 -1.48 14.62
C PRO A 492 51.68 -2.28 15.11
N LYS A 493 51.98 -3.43 14.49
CA LYS A 493 53.32 -4.04 14.71
C LYS A 493 53.77 -5.07 13.67
N ARG A 494 52.83 -5.67 12.94
CA ARG A 494 53.11 -6.67 11.88
C ARG A 494 52.86 -6.16 10.46
N CYS A 495 52.37 -4.92 10.32
CA CYS A 495 52.06 -4.31 9.02
C CYS A 495 53.20 -3.49 8.42
N ARG A 496 54.25 -3.20 9.20
CA ARG A 496 55.46 -2.52 8.71
C ARG A 496 56.09 -3.27 7.52
N ASP A 497 56.20 -4.60 7.61
CA ASP A 497 56.76 -5.43 6.52
C ASP A 497 55.92 -5.39 5.23
N ALA A 498 54.59 -5.33 5.34
CA ALA A 498 53.67 -5.24 4.19
C ALA A 498 53.71 -3.86 3.52
N LEU A 499 53.80 -2.80 4.34
CA LEU A 499 53.94 -1.42 3.89
C LEU A 499 55.32 -1.18 3.24
N ASP A 500 56.38 -1.79 3.77
CA ASP A 500 57.72 -1.74 3.19
C ASP A 500 57.77 -2.45 1.83
N ALA A 501 57.10 -3.61 1.69
CA ALA A 501 57.00 -4.31 0.41
C ALA A 501 56.24 -3.50 -0.67
N ILE A 502 55.22 -2.74 -0.26
CA ILE A 502 54.49 -1.81 -1.14
C ILE A 502 55.39 -0.62 -1.50
N GLY A 503 56.08 -0.03 -0.53
CA GLY A 503 57.04 1.04 -0.76
C GLY A 503 58.17 0.65 -1.72
N VAL A 504 58.65 -0.60 -1.65
CA VAL A 504 59.64 -1.17 -2.60
C VAL A 504 59.04 -1.35 -4.01
N ALA A 505 57.79 -1.79 -4.11
CA ALA A 505 57.12 -1.94 -5.40
C ALA A 505 56.85 -0.59 -6.09
N LEU A 506 56.76 0.49 -5.32
CA LEU A 506 56.50 1.86 -5.77
C LEU A 506 57.73 2.78 -5.80
N ASP A 507 58.87 2.31 -5.31
CA ASP A 507 60.13 3.07 -5.19
C ASP A 507 60.05 4.30 -4.23
N GLU A 508 59.26 4.21 -3.14
CA GLU A 508 58.96 5.32 -2.19
C GLU A 508 59.20 4.98 -0.69
N THR A 509 60.11 4.07 -0.35
CA THR A 509 60.27 3.51 1.01
C THR A 509 60.46 4.54 2.15
N GLY A 510 61.21 5.62 1.92
CA GLY A 510 61.48 6.62 2.98
C GLY A 510 60.27 7.46 3.41
N LEU A 511 59.26 7.59 2.54
CA LEU A 511 58.02 8.30 2.86
C LEU A 511 57.11 7.45 3.76
N PHE A 512 57.11 6.13 3.55
CA PHE A 512 56.33 5.18 4.34
C PHE A 512 56.81 5.09 5.79
N GLU A 513 58.12 5.05 6.04
CA GLU A 513 58.66 4.99 7.41
C GLU A 513 58.22 6.18 8.28
N THR A 514 58.21 7.40 7.73
CA THR A 514 57.90 8.62 8.50
C THR A 514 56.44 8.67 8.92
N CYS A 515 55.51 8.27 8.04
CA CYS A 515 54.09 8.32 8.34
C CYS A 515 53.64 7.19 9.28
N ILE A 516 54.32 6.03 9.28
CA ILE A 516 54.01 4.91 10.19
C ILE A 516 54.09 5.37 11.65
N ASP A 517 55.19 6.06 11.98
CA ASP A 517 55.46 6.51 13.35
C ASP A 517 54.42 7.56 13.83
N GLU A 518 53.89 8.40 12.93
CA GLU A 518 52.84 9.39 13.25
C GLU A 518 51.46 8.75 13.53
N TYR A 519 51.17 7.59 12.92
CA TYR A 519 49.87 6.93 13.02
C TYR A 519 49.73 6.07 14.29
N GLU A 520 50.81 5.43 14.76
CA GLU A 520 50.78 4.65 16.01
C GLU A 520 50.47 5.51 17.25
N GLU A 521 50.80 6.81 17.22
CA GLU A 521 50.43 7.77 18.26
C GLU A 521 48.94 8.18 18.23
N GLU A 522 48.24 8.08 17.09
CA GLU A 522 46.81 8.43 16.94
C GLU A 522 45.87 7.34 17.48
N LEU A 523 46.22 6.05 17.38
CA LEU A 523 45.37 4.90 17.76
C LEU A 523 45.09 4.76 19.26
N ILE A 524 45.97 5.28 20.11
CA ILE A 524 45.78 5.30 21.58
C ILE A 524 44.55 6.14 21.97
N GLY A 525 44.08 7.04 21.10
CA GLY A 525 42.94 7.93 21.34
C GLY A 525 41.57 7.43 20.85
N GLN A 526 41.45 6.23 20.24
CA GLN A 526 40.23 5.79 19.52
C GLN A 526 39.55 4.50 20.03
N ASP A 527 40.05 3.82 21.07
CA ASP A 527 39.41 2.61 21.63
C ASP A 527 38.12 2.96 22.43
N PRO A 528 36.91 2.55 22.02
CA PRO A 528 35.65 2.89 22.69
C PRO A 528 35.45 2.23 24.06
N HIS A 529 36.11 1.10 24.33
CA HIS A 529 36.05 0.42 25.62
C HIS A 529 37.02 1.03 26.64
N ALA A 530 38.01 1.78 26.15
CA ALA A 530 38.92 2.57 26.96
C ALA A 530 38.57 4.07 26.99
N SER A 531 37.77 4.57 26.04
CA SER A 531 37.50 6.00 25.84
C SER A 531 36.17 6.43 26.45
N ILE A 532 36.25 7.39 27.37
CA ILE A 532 35.14 7.91 28.16
C ILE A 532 34.79 9.34 27.64
N PHE A 533 35.19 9.67 26.41
CA PHE A 533 35.13 11.03 25.85
C PHE A 533 35.04 10.98 24.31
N ALA A 534 34.02 11.62 23.72
CA ALA A 534 33.86 11.71 22.27
C ALA A 534 33.25 13.04 21.81
N CYS A 535 33.57 13.42 20.57
CA CYS A 535 33.05 14.60 19.89
C CYS A 535 32.12 14.14 18.76
N ASP A 536 30.84 14.52 18.82
CA ASP A 536 29.86 14.15 17.81
C ASP A 536 29.90 15.13 16.62
N GLN A 537 30.04 16.42 16.90
CA GLN A 537 30.20 17.46 15.89
C GLN A 537 31.16 18.56 16.33
N SER A 538 31.98 19.03 15.40
CA SER A 538 32.76 20.25 15.56
C SER A 538 32.60 21.11 14.32
N CYS A 539 32.29 22.39 14.48
CA CYS A 539 32.04 23.29 13.36
C CYS A 539 32.59 24.71 13.63
N VAL A 540 32.87 25.42 12.55
CA VAL A 540 33.37 26.80 12.57
C VAL A 540 32.32 27.70 11.95
N LEU A 541 31.63 28.46 12.80
CA LEU A 541 30.64 29.43 12.37
C LEU A 541 31.34 30.70 11.86
N LYS A 542 31.01 31.08 10.62
CA LYS A 542 31.52 32.30 9.95
C LYS A 542 33.05 32.43 9.95
N GLY A 543 33.77 31.30 10.00
CA GLY A 543 35.23 31.29 10.00
C GLY A 543 35.88 31.89 11.25
N ARG A 544 35.14 32.01 12.37
CA ARG A 544 35.64 32.67 13.58
C ARG A 544 35.32 31.98 14.90
N VAL A 545 34.14 31.38 15.02
CA VAL A 545 33.68 30.76 16.26
C VAL A 545 33.69 29.25 16.11
N LEU A 546 34.51 28.56 16.91
CA LEU A 546 34.52 27.11 16.98
C LEU A 546 33.44 26.65 17.95
N LEU A 547 32.47 25.89 17.46
CA LEU A 547 31.46 25.20 18.24
C LEU A 547 31.77 23.71 18.24
N VAL A 548 31.77 23.09 19.41
CA VAL A 548 31.99 21.65 19.59
C VAL A 548 30.87 21.08 20.43
N TYR A 549 30.26 20.02 19.93
CA TYR A 549 29.20 19.27 20.58
C TYR A 549 29.63 17.80 20.72
N GLY A 550 29.48 17.25 21.92
CA GLY A 550 29.87 15.87 22.19
C GLY A 550 29.41 15.39 23.55
N TRP A 551 30.02 14.33 24.05
CA TRP A 551 29.68 13.73 25.34
C TRP A 551 30.92 13.28 26.13
N ILE A 552 30.79 13.27 27.45
CA ILE A 552 31.83 12.83 28.39
C ILE A 552 31.20 11.82 29.35
N GLY A 553 31.67 10.57 29.31
CA GLY A 553 31.15 9.47 30.11
C GLY A 553 31.77 9.32 31.51
N LEU A 554 32.51 10.32 32.01
CA LEU A 554 33.22 10.21 33.29
C LEU A 554 32.25 10.50 34.44
N ASP A 555 32.38 9.77 35.55
CA ASP A 555 31.75 10.17 36.82
C ASP A 555 32.15 11.63 37.11
N GLN A 556 31.17 12.50 37.36
CA GLN A 556 31.36 13.95 37.44
C GLN A 556 32.31 14.38 38.57
N HIS A 557 32.60 13.48 39.51
CA HIS A 557 33.60 13.68 40.56
C HIS A 557 35.05 13.41 40.10
N ASN A 558 35.24 12.84 38.91
CA ASN A 558 36.53 12.47 38.34
C ASN A 558 37.01 13.36 37.18
N LEU A 559 36.28 14.41 36.78
CA LEU A 559 36.75 15.37 35.77
C LEU A 559 37.55 16.50 36.44
N SER A 560 38.85 16.63 36.13
CA SER A 560 39.68 17.68 36.73
C SER A 560 39.92 18.87 35.80
N ARG A 561 40.15 18.63 34.50
CA ARG A 561 40.49 19.69 33.54
C ARG A 561 40.17 19.30 32.10
N VAL A 562 39.75 20.27 31.29
CA VAL A 562 39.57 20.15 29.83
C VAL A 562 40.52 21.13 29.15
N GLU A 563 41.40 20.62 28.28
CA GLU A 563 42.37 21.41 27.51
C GLU A 563 42.06 21.37 26.01
N LEU A 564 42.12 22.51 25.34
CA LEU A 564 42.26 22.57 23.89
C LEU A 564 43.75 22.55 23.54
N VAL A 565 44.18 21.49 22.88
CA VAL A 565 45.54 21.27 22.41
C VAL A 565 45.64 21.76 20.97
N THR A 566 46.60 22.65 20.72
CA THR A 566 46.85 23.24 19.41
C THR A 566 48.34 23.19 19.08
N SER A 567 48.70 23.46 17.83
CA SER A 567 50.11 23.62 17.42
C SER A 567 50.86 24.73 18.17
N LYS A 568 50.16 25.70 18.78
CA LYS A 568 50.78 26.81 19.53
C LYS A 568 50.87 26.55 21.06
N GLY A 569 50.22 25.49 21.56
CA GLY A 569 50.19 25.17 22.99
C GLY A 569 48.85 24.59 23.46
N ASN A 570 48.79 24.24 24.75
CA ASN A 570 47.59 23.67 25.41
C ASN A 570 46.89 24.76 26.23
N PHE A 571 45.61 25.00 25.95
CA PHE A 571 44.80 26.01 26.61
C PHE A 571 43.75 25.36 27.51
N ASP A 572 43.62 25.80 28.75
CA ASP A 572 42.55 25.34 29.64
C ASP A 572 41.22 25.98 29.25
N VAL A 573 40.23 25.16 28.90
CA VAL A 573 38.89 25.58 28.46
C VAL A 573 37.79 25.07 29.39
N THR A 574 38.15 24.55 30.57
CA THR A 574 37.22 23.90 31.50
C THR A 574 36.02 24.77 31.86
N SER A 575 36.21 26.08 32.07
CA SER A 575 35.14 27.02 32.42
C SER A 575 34.21 27.40 31.25
N ARG A 576 34.58 27.05 30.02
CA ARG A 576 33.82 27.37 28.79
C ARG A 576 32.92 26.22 28.33
N VAL A 577 33.02 25.05 28.96
CA VAL A 577 32.17 23.90 28.68
C VAL A 577 30.78 24.15 29.30
N ARG A 578 29.72 24.04 28.50
CA ARG A 578 28.32 24.03 28.97
C ARG A 578 27.77 22.62 28.87
N ARG A 579 26.94 22.25 29.84
CA ARG A 579 26.35 20.91 29.91
C ARG A 579 25.07 20.87 29.10
N THR A 580 24.85 19.76 28.41
CA THR A 580 23.59 19.45 27.72
C THR A 580 23.09 18.09 28.19
N MET A 581 21.79 17.83 28.01
CA MET A 581 21.18 16.54 28.35
C MET A 581 21.20 15.64 27.12
N ARG A 582 21.55 14.36 27.30
CA ARG A 582 21.56 13.33 26.23
C ARG A 582 20.66 12.15 26.61
N SER A 583 19.36 12.33 26.47
CA SER A 583 18.36 11.28 26.79
C SER A 583 18.56 10.03 25.94
N ASP A 584 19.00 10.18 24.69
CA ASP A 584 19.35 9.11 23.75
C ASP A 584 20.50 8.20 24.25
N MET A 585 21.37 8.69 25.13
CA MET A 585 22.47 7.89 25.70
C MET A 585 22.04 6.97 26.83
N VAL A 586 20.90 7.23 27.47
CA VAL A 586 20.35 6.40 28.56
C VAL A 586 19.95 5.02 28.04
N GLU A 587 19.45 4.95 26.82
CA GLU A 587 19.08 3.69 26.15
C GLU A 587 20.30 2.88 25.69
N ARG A 588 21.38 3.56 25.26
CA ARG A 588 22.60 2.90 24.76
C ARG A 588 23.56 2.48 25.87
N PHE A 589 23.62 3.22 26.96
CA PHE A 589 24.54 3.01 28.07
C PHE A 589 23.81 3.13 29.40
N SER A 590 23.37 2.00 29.94
CA SER A 590 22.53 1.94 31.16
C SER A 590 23.13 2.63 32.40
N TRP A 591 24.46 2.74 32.47
CA TRP A 591 25.17 3.45 33.55
C TRP A 591 25.10 4.98 33.44
N THR A 592 24.73 5.53 32.28
CA THR A 592 24.54 6.98 32.09
C THR A 592 23.19 7.49 32.62
N ALA A 593 22.28 6.59 32.99
CA ALA A 593 20.93 6.90 33.49
C ALA A 593 20.92 7.82 34.73
N VAL A 594 22.02 7.85 35.48
CA VAL A 594 22.16 8.69 36.69
C VAL A 594 22.64 10.11 36.37
N ASN A 595 23.31 10.32 35.22
CA ASN A 595 23.84 11.64 34.84
C ASN A 595 24.26 11.69 33.34
N PRO A 596 23.31 11.76 32.38
CA PRO A 596 23.61 11.74 30.95
C PRO A 596 24.18 13.10 30.50
N GLY A 597 25.49 13.28 30.68
CA GLY A 597 26.19 14.53 30.44
C GLY A 597 26.71 14.67 29.00
N GLY A 598 25.95 15.37 28.16
CA GLY A 598 26.48 15.98 26.95
C GLY A 598 27.21 17.28 27.26
N PHE A 599 28.01 17.78 26.31
CA PHE A 599 28.61 19.10 26.42
C PHE A 599 28.58 19.89 25.12
N LEU A 600 28.48 21.21 25.28
CA LEU A 600 28.68 22.20 24.23
C LEU A 600 29.86 23.09 24.63
N LEU A 601 30.81 23.28 23.74
CA LEU A 601 31.96 24.15 23.93
C LEU A 601 31.99 25.18 22.80
N LEU A 602 32.07 26.45 23.19
CA LEU A 602 32.18 27.56 22.26
C LEU A 602 33.50 28.31 22.50
N ILE A 603 34.27 28.50 21.43
CA ILE A 603 35.54 29.22 21.46
C ILE A 603 35.53 30.28 20.37
N ASP A 604 35.46 31.53 20.79
CA ASP A 604 35.62 32.71 19.94
C ASP A 604 37.08 33.15 19.94
N ASP A 605 37.86 32.57 19.03
CA ASP A 605 39.26 32.95 18.80
C ASP A 605 39.65 32.60 17.36
N ALA A 606 39.75 33.64 16.52
CA ALA A 606 40.05 33.53 15.11
C ALA A 606 41.44 32.92 14.84
N GLU A 607 42.38 33.03 15.78
CA GLU A 607 43.73 32.49 15.58
C GLU A 607 43.80 30.97 15.69
N LEU A 608 42.79 30.32 16.29
CA LEU A 608 42.74 28.87 16.48
C LEU A 608 42.22 28.15 15.22
N ILE A 609 41.65 28.89 14.26
CA ILE A 609 41.01 28.34 13.07
C ILE A 609 42.06 28.03 11.99
N GLY A 610 41.99 26.82 11.44
CA GLY A 610 42.98 26.29 10.52
C GLY A 610 44.20 25.63 11.19
N GLN A 611 44.26 25.61 12.53
CA GLN A 611 45.25 24.83 13.27
C GLN A 611 44.79 23.38 13.47
N SER A 612 45.72 22.47 13.75
CA SER A 612 45.37 21.13 14.24
C SER A 612 44.83 21.24 15.66
N LEU A 613 43.54 20.98 15.83
CA LEU A 613 42.82 21.13 17.09
C LEU A 613 42.52 19.76 17.69
N ARG A 614 42.72 19.62 19.00
CA ARG A 614 42.38 18.42 19.76
C ARG A 614 41.85 18.84 21.13
N ILE A 615 40.78 18.23 21.60
CA ILE A 615 40.34 18.40 23.00
C ILE A 615 40.94 17.26 23.82
N ARG A 616 41.53 17.60 24.95
CA ARG A 616 42.04 16.66 25.94
C ARG A 616 41.27 16.83 27.23
N VAL A 617 40.77 15.73 27.77
CA VAL A 617 40.17 15.66 29.10
C VAL A 617 41.15 15.00 30.05
N VAL A 618 41.30 15.57 31.24
CA VAL A 618 42.16 15.06 32.31
C VAL A 618 41.28 14.67 33.50
N GLY A 619 41.43 13.42 33.93
CA GLY A 619 40.77 12.89 35.13
C GLY A 619 41.41 13.40 36.42
N SER A 620 40.71 13.29 37.54
CA SER A 620 41.24 13.55 38.90
C SER A 620 42.28 12.50 39.33
N ASP A 621 42.27 11.34 38.70
CA ASP A 621 43.21 10.22 38.85
C ASP A 621 44.48 10.37 37.97
N GLY A 622 44.55 11.42 37.15
CA GLY A 622 45.67 11.71 36.25
C GLY A 622 45.60 11.04 34.88
N GLN A 623 44.55 10.25 34.60
CA GLN A 623 44.31 9.69 33.27
C GLN A 623 44.02 10.81 32.26
N ARG A 624 44.48 10.63 31.02
CA ARG A 624 44.33 11.62 29.95
C ARG A 624 43.71 10.97 28.74
N GLN A 625 42.62 11.55 28.25
CA GLN A 625 41.98 11.15 27.01
C GLN A 625 41.94 12.33 26.06
N SER A 626 42.06 12.08 24.76
CA SER A 626 42.04 13.16 23.79
C SER A 626 41.34 12.78 22.49
N CYS A 627 40.51 13.69 21.99
CA CYS A 627 39.77 13.54 20.74
C CYS A 627 40.20 14.65 19.78
N ARG A 628 40.53 14.28 18.55
CA ARG A 628 40.87 15.24 17.50
C ARG A 628 39.60 15.93 17.01
N LEU A 629 39.66 17.24 16.80
CA LEU A 629 38.57 17.99 16.19
C LEU A 629 38.83 18.14 14.70
N SER A 630 37.77 17.99 13.90
CA SER A 630 37.78 18.23 12.46
C SER A 630 36.69 19.23 12.11
N PRO A 631 36.90 20.53 12.40
CA PRO A 631 35.83 21.51 12.33
C PRO A 631 35.39 21.78 10.89
N THR A 632 34.10 21.60 10.59
CA THR A 632 33.52 21.96 9.29
C THR A 632 33.11 23.44 9.27
N ALA A 633 33.36 24.14 8.17
CA ALA A 633 32.86 25.51 8.02
C ALA A 633 31.35 25.47 7.83
N VAL A 634 30.62 26.21 8.66
CA VAL A 634 29.14 26.21 8.68
C VAL A 634 28.60 27.63 8.72
N ASP A 635 27.37 27.80 8.25
CA ASP A 635 26.60 29.03 8.43
C ASP A 635 25.44 28.87 9.42
N TRP A 636 24.59 29.90 9.52
CA TRP A 636 23.47 29.90 10.46
C TRP A 636 22.38 28.85 10.14
N ARG A 637 22.24 28.45 8.86
CA ARG A 637 21.27 27.43 8.44
C ARG A 637 21.75 26.04 8.85
N ASP A 638 23.03 25.76 8.70
CA ASP A 638 23.60 24.46 9.09
C ASP A 638 23.45 24.23 10.60
N ILE A 639 23.68 25.27 11.41
CA ILE A 639 23.44 25.20 12.85
C ILE A 639 21.93 25.03 13.17
N ALA A 640 21.06 25.65 12.38
CA ALA A 640 19.63 25.50 12.56
C ALA A 640 19.12 24.09 12.19
N ILE A 641 19.70 23.45 11.17
CA ILE A 641 19.43 22.04 10.84
C ILE A 641 19.80 21.14 12.02
N LEU A 642 20.98 21.35 12.63
CA LEU A 642 21.40 20.62 13.83
C LEU A 642 20.41 20.76 14.99
N VAL A 643 19.86 21.96 15.20
CA VAL A 643 18.82 22.20 16.23
C VAL A 643 17.47 21.62 15.83
N GLY A 644 17.15 21.59 14.54
CA GLY A 644 15.96 20.93 13.98
C GLY A 644 15.97 19.43 14.30
N GLU A 645 17.13 18.78 14.15
CA GLU A 645 17.37 17.37 14.45
C GLU A 645 17.45 17.08 15.96
N ILE A 646 18.03 18.00 16.76
CA ILE A 646 18.21 17.83 18.22
C ILE A 646 17.66 19.06 18.98
N PRO A 647 16.34 19.11 19.24
CA PRO A 647 15.67 20.26 19.86
C PRO A 647 16.25 20.68 21.22
N GLU A 648 16.80 19.75 21.99
CA GLU A 648 17.37 19.96 23.32
C GLU A 648 18.59 20.89 23.30
N LEU A 649 19.21 21.08 22.13
CA LEU A 649 20.34 21.99 21.93
C LEU A 649 19.93 23.44 21.77
N GLU A 650 18.67 23.75 21.47
CA GLU A 650 18.22 25.12 21.17
C GLU A 650 18.59 26.09 22.31
N ARG A 651 18.19 25.75 23.54
CA ARG A 651 18.37 26.64 24.69
C ARG A 651 19.85 26.81 25.08
N PRO A 652 20.66 25.75 25.27
CA PRO A 652 22.09 25.90 25.59
C PRO A 652 22.90 26.63 24.51
N LEU A 653 22.55 26.41 23.23
CA LEU A 653 23.22 27.05 22.10
C LEU A 653 22.88 28.54 22.01
N VAL A 654 21.60 28.90 22.18
CA VAL A 654 21.16 30.30 22.23
C VAL A 654 21.81 31.04 23.41
N GLU A 655 21.87 30.43 24.59
CA GLU A 655 22.55 31.00 25.76
C GLU A 655 24.04 31.24 25.48
N LEU A 656 24.75 30.27 24.88
CA LEU A 656 26.17 30.39 24.56
C LEU A 656 26.49 31.43 23.49
N LEU A 657 25.69 31.51 22.44
CA LEU A 657 25.88 32.47 21.35
C LEU A 657 25.56 33.90 21.79
N SER A 658 24.66 34.06 22.77
CA SER A 658 24.31 35.36 23.36
C SER A 658 25.46 35.99 24.15
N ASP A 659 26.43 35.20 24.62
CA ASP A 659 27.60 35.68 25.38
C ASP A 659 28.79 36.14 24.48
N VAL A 660 28.69 35.99 23.15
CA VAL A 660 29.80 36.22 22.21
C VAL A 660 29.78 37.65 21.64
N SER A 661 30.39 38.58 22.37
CA SER A 661 30.44 40.01 22.04
C SER A 661 31.12 40.38 20.70
N SER A 662 31.87 39.47 20.07
CA SER A 662 32.50 39.73 18.75
C SER A 662 31.51 39.64 17.59
N LEU A 663 30.45 38.84 17.73
CA LEU A 663 29.38 38.70 16.72
C LEU A 663 28.47 39.93 16.66
N GLU A 664 28.42 40.74 17.72
CA GLU A 664 27.64 42.00 17.79
C GLU A 664 28.30 43.18 17.06
N ARG A 665 29.64 43.19 16.90
CA ARG A 665 30.39 44.35 16.37
C ARG A 665 30.30 44.54 14.86
N GLU A 666 29.83 43.55 14.11
CA GLU A 666 29.71 43.59 12.63
C GLU A 666 28.29 43.96 12.14
N GLY A 667 27.46 44.55 12.99
CA GLY A 667 26.16 45.12 12.58
C GLY A 667 24.98 44.12 12.59
N VAL A 668 25.20 42.91 13.10
CA VAL A 668 24.13 41.94 13.37
C VAL A 668 23.79 42.02 14.86
N ARG A 669 22.65 42.64 15.22
CA ARG A 669 22.12 42.51 16.58
C ARG A 669 21.80 41.03 16.81
N VAL A 670 22.37 40.42 17.85
CA VAL A 670 22.26 38.97 18.15
C VAL A 670 20.81 38.46 18.28
N GLN A 671 19.82 39.36 18.43
CA GLN A 671 18.40 39.01 18.30
C GLN A 671 18.00 38.46 16.91
N VAL A 672 18.52 39.02 15.81
CA VAL A 672 18.12 38.65 14.44
C VAL A 672 18.60 37.24 14.04
N PRO A 673 19.83 36.79 14.37
CA PRO A 673 20.29 35.43 14.12
C PRO A 673 19.60 34.34 14.95
N ILE A 674 19.15 34.65 16.18
CA ILE A 674 18.44 33.69 17.03
C ILE A 674 17.04 33.40 16.46
N GLU A 675 16.36 34.43 15.95
CA GLU A 675 15.08 34.29 15.25
C GLU A 675 15.24 33.53 13.93
N LEU A 676 16.29 33.81 13.15
CA LEU A 676 16.64 33.06 11.92
C LEU A 676 16.94 31.59 12.21
N LEU A 677 17.66 31.30 13.30
CA LEU A 677 17.99 29.93 13.70
C LEU A 677 16.74 29.15 14.11
N ARG A 678 15.82 29.76 14.86
CA ARG A 678 14.51 29.16 15.19
C ARG A 678 13.67 28.89 13.95
N ARG A 679 13.66 29.84 13.00
CA ARG A 679 12.97 29.71 11.71
C ARG A 679 13.50 28.54 10.89
N TYR A 680 14.82 28.48 10.67
CA TYR A 680 15.43 27.43 9.86
C TYR A 680 15.35 26.04 10.51
N ALA A 681 15.41 25.96 11.85
CA ALA A 681 15.23 24.71 12.58
C ALA A 681 13.79 24.17 12.44
N PHE A 682 12.81 25.07 12.39
CA PHE A 682 11.42 24.73 12.12
C PHE A 682 11.22 24.25 10.67
N GLU A 683 11.76 24.97 9.68
CA GLU A 683 11.72 24.58 8.26
C GLU A 683 12.37 23.20 8.01
N ALA A 684 13.49 22.90 8.67
CA ALA A 684 14.16 21.61 8.57
C ALA A 684 13.35 20.45 9.17
N ARG A 685 12.54 20.71 10.21
CA ARG A 685 11.72 19.71 10.90
C ARG A 685 10.44 19.37 10.15
N TYR A 686 9.91 20.28 9.32
CA TYR A 686 8.62 20.13 8.64
C TYR A 686 8.68 20.48 7.14
N PRO A 687 9.38 19.68 6.32
CA PRO A 687 9.68 20.02 4.92
C PRO A 687 8.47 20.03 3.96
N GLN A 688 7.29 19.60 4.42
CA GLN A 688 6.08 19.42 3.60
C GLN A 688 5.05 20.58 3.73
N LEU A 689 5.32 21.62 4.52
CA LEU A 689 4.41 22.77 4.69
C LEU A 689 4.90 23.96 3.84
N PRO A 690 4.10 24.50 2.88
CA PRO A 690 4.57 25.59 2.03
C PRO A 690 4.47 26.97 2.71
N LEU A 691 5.56 27.74 2.63
CA LEU A 691 5.64 29.21 2.77
C LEU A 691 5.13 29.82 4.08
N TYR A 692 5.91 29.59 5.13
CA TYR A 692 5.89 30.31 6.41
C TYR A 692 6.29 31.79 6.26
N PHE A 693 5.42 32.72 6.68
CA PHE A 693 5.79 34.10 7.01
C PHE A 693 5.22 34.48 8.37
N GLU A 694 6.08 35.05 9.21
CA GLU A 694 5.83 35.36 10.62
C GLU A 694 5.64 36.88 10.78
N ASN A 695 4.50 37.30 11.34
CA ASN A 695 4.50 38.40 12.30
C ASN A 695 4.18 37.76 13.68
N PRO A 696 5.20 37.45 14.49
CA PRO A 696 5.04 36.63 15.71
C PRO A 696 4.11 37.25 16.75
N GLU A 697 3.83 38.55 16.64
CA GLU A 697 2.92 39.26 17.54
C GLU A 697 1.43 39.04 17.19
N THR A 698 1.10 38.48 16.02
CA THR A 698 -0.29 38.44 15.51
C THR A 698 -0.78 37.08 14.97
N MET A 699 -0.07 36.44 14.04
CA MET A 699 -0.59 35.22 13.35
C MET A 699 0.52 34.30 12.83
N ILE A 700 0.31 32.98 13.00
CA ILE A 700 1.09 31.91 12.33
C ILE A 700 0.15 31.15 11.40
N GLY A 701 0.55 30.93 10.14
CA GLY A 701 -0.24 30.19 9.16
C GLY A 701 0.46 30.00 7.81
N ALA A 702 -0.25 29.39 6.86
CA ALA A 702 0.23 29.15 5.51
C ALA A 702 -0.91 29.04 4.49
N VAL A 703 -0.58 29.12 3.20
CA VAL A 703 -1.47 28.80 2.06
C VAL A 703 -0.96 27.52 1.44
N ASP A 704 -1.76 26.45 1.51
CA ASP A 704 -1.38 25.12 1.03
C ASP A 704 -1.47 25.02 -0.49
N SER A 705 -2.58 25.52 -1.08
CA SER A 705 -2.84 25.42 -2.51
C SER A 705 -3.84 26.47 -2.98
N ALA A 706 -3.85 26.76 -4.27
CA ALA A 706 -4.89 27.57 -4.88
C ALA A 706 -5.26 27.10 -6.30
N TYR A 707 -6.56 26.94 -6.54
CA TYR A 707 -7.15 26.44 -7.77
C TYR A 707 -7.80 27.57 -8.56
N VAL A 708 -7.37 27.78 -9.80
CA VAL A 708 -8.00 28.74 -10.72
C VAL A 708 -9.21 28.07 -11.37
N LEU A 709 -10.41 28.64 -11.15
CA LEU A 709 -11.70 28.11 -11.61
C LEU A 709 -12.12 28.78 -12.93
N GLY A 710 -11.32 28.60 -13.99
CA GLY A 710 -11.55 29.25 -15.28
C GLY A 710 -11.65 30.78 -15.16
N ASP A 711 -12.67 31.38 -15.80
CA ASP A 711 -12.98 32.81 -15.70
C ASP A 711 -13.89 33.15 -14.51
N VAL A 712 -14.06 32.26 -13.54
CA VAL A 712 -15.01 32.45 -12.43
C VAL A 712 -14.32 33.00 -11.19
N GLY A 713 -13.09 32.56 -10.91
CA GLY A 713 -12.33 33.02 -9.76
C GLY A 713 -11.21 32.08 -9.35
N ILE A 714 -10.74 32.22 -8.12
CA ILE A 714 -9.71 31.38 -7.51
C ILE A 714 -10.19 30.88 -6.15
N LEU A 715 -9.93 29.61 -5.87
CA LEU A 715 -10.19 28.96 -4.58
C LEU A 715 -8.86 28.73 -3.88
N ILE A 716 -8.74 29.17 -2.62
CA ILE A 716 -7.49 29.16 -1.86
C ILE A 716 -7.69 28.31 -0.61
N PHE A 717 -6.77 27.38 -0.35
CA PHE A 717 -6.73 26.53 0.85
C PHE A 717 -5.51 26.88 1.69
N GLY A 718 -5.65 26.84 3.01
CA GLY A 718 -4.53 27.08 3.93
C GLY A 718 -4.87 26.74 5.38
N TRP A 719 -4.02 27.18 6.30
CA TRP A 719 -4.21 27.02 7.74
C TRP A 719 -3.60 28.15 8.57
N SER A 720 -4.03 28.30 9.82
CA SER A 720 -3.51 29.27 10.79
C SER A 720 -3.71 28.83 12.24
N LEU A 721 -2.70 29.03 13.09
CA LEU A 721 -2.68 28.61 14.51
C LEU A 721 -3.41 29.57 15.44
N THR A 722 -3.44 30.86 15.13
CA THR A 722 -4.31 31.76 15.87
C THR A 722 -5.73 31.42 15.43
N PRO A 723 -6.61 30.85 16.29
CA PRO A 723 -7.99 30.60 15.90
C PRO A 723 -8.56 31.95 15.54
N ILE A 724 -8.76 32.19 14.24
CA ILE A 724 -9.05 33.47 13.60
C ILE A 724 -9.62 34.46 14.63
N ARG A 725 -8.75 35.24 15.31
CA ARG A 725 -9.23 36.47 15.93
C ARG A 725 -9.77 37.23 14.74
N LYS A 726 -11.10 37.39 14.64
CA LYS A 726 -11.78 37.85 13.41
C LYS A 726 -10.91 38.88 12.70
N ALA A 727 -10.19 38.45 11.67
CA ALA A 727 -9.52 39.38 10.78
C ALA A 727 -10.65 40.31 10.34
N GLN A 728 -10.48 41.61 10.59
CA GLN A 728 -11.51 42.58 10.27
C GLN A 728 -11.75 42.56 8.77
N HIS A 729 -10.64 42.43 8.02
CA HIS A 729 -10.64 42.28 6.57
C HIS A 729 -9.66 41.18 6.15
N VAL A 730 -10.06 40.36 5.19
CA VAL A 730 -9.17 39.47 4.44
C VAL A 730 -9.21 39.96 3.00
N THR A 731 -8.05 40.25 2.40
CA THR A 731 -7.96 40.76 1.03
C THR A 731 -7.03 39.93 0.16
N LEU A 732 -7.40 39.71 -1.09
CA LEU A 732 -6.55 39.11 -2.11
C LEU A 732 -6.01 40.23 -3.00
N ARG A 733 -4.70 40.26 -3.20
CA ARG A 733 -4.01 41.24 -4.02
C ARG A 733 -3.18 40.58 -5.12
N SER A 734 -3.14 41.21 -6.29
CA SER A 734 -2.24 40.87 -7.39
C SER A 734 -1.06 41.84 -7.50
N ASP A 735 -0.02 41.38 -8.19
CA ASP A 735 1.19 42.18 -8.47
C ASP A 735 0.91 43.46 -9.29
N ASP A 736 -0.16 43.49 -10.10
CA ASP A 736 -0.60 44.67 -10.85
C ASP A 736 -1.39 45.70 -9.98
N GLY A 737 -1.60 45.38 -8.70
CA GLY A 737 -2.16 46.29 -7.71
C GLY A 737 -3.68 46.21 -7.50
N GLN A 738 -4.39 45.26 -8.13
CA GLN A 738 -5.80 45.03 -7.82
C GLN A 738 -5.97 44.38 -6.45
N VAL A 739 -7.05 44.75 -5.76
CA VAL A 739 -7.36 44.26 -4.40
C VAL A 739 -8.82 43.83 -4.37
N LEU A 740 -9.09 42.65 -3.81
CA LEU A 740 -10.43 42.12 -3.59
C LEU A 740 -10.61 41.75 -2.12
N GLU A 741 -11.68 42.23 -1.49
CA GLU A 741 -12.04 41.80 -0.15
C GLU A 741 -12.78 40.46 -0.19
N VAL A 742 -12.31 39.49 0.59
CA VAL A 742 -12.79 38.09 0.59
C VAL A 742 -13.19 37.60 2.00
N THR A 743 -13.24 38.50 2.98
CA THR A 743 -13.59 38.22 4.39
C THR A 743 -14.85 37.37 4.54
N GLY A 744 -15.91 37.69 3.78
CA GLY A 744 -17.20 37.00 3.86
C GLY A 744 -17.21 35.57 3.29
N ASN A 745 -16.19 35.22 2.49
CA ASN A 745 -16.10 33.92 1.82
C ASN A 745 -15.07 32.99 2.47
N PHE A 746 -14.65 33.30 3.71
CA PHE A 746 -13.63 32.57 4.43
C PHE A 746 -14.26 31.54 5.37
N THR A 747 -14.07 30.26 5.09
CA THR A 747 -14.67 29.16 5.86
C THR A 747 -13.58 28.37 6.56
N ARG A 748 -13.73 28.08 7.86
CA ARG A 748 -12.79 27.25 8.62
C ARG A 748 -12.90 25.79 8.21
N LEU A 749 -11.76 25.11 8.18
CA LEU A 749 -11.62 23.68 7.93
C LEU A 749 -10.93 23.01 9.12
N VAL A 750 -11.19 21.71 9.30
CA VAL A 750 -10.50 20.89 10.30
C VAL A 750 -9.15 20.42 9.73
N ARG A 751 -8.06 20.60 10.47
CA ARG A 751 -6.69 20.21 10.10
C ARG A 751 -6.01 19.46 11.25
N PRO A 752 -6.31 18.16 11.43
CA PRO A 752 -5.79 17.38 12.54
C PRO A 752 -4.27 17.17 12.45
N ASP A 753 -3.73 17.14 11.24
CA ASP A 753 -2.29 17.09 10.96
C ASP A 753 -1.56 18.34 11.49
N VAL A 754 -2.15 19.52 11.30
CA VAL A 754 -1.64 20.78 11.84
C VAL A 754 -1.82 20.81 13.36
N PHE A 755 -2.99 20.40 13.86
CA PHE A 755 -3.28 20.36 15.29
C PHE A 755 -2.27 19.48 16.05
N GLN A 756 -2.04 18.24 15.60
CA GLN A 756 -1.08 17.32 16.20
C GLN A 756 0.34 17.89 16.23
N SER A 757 0.71 18.66 15.20
CA SER A 757 2.04 19.26 15.08
C SER A 757 2.29 20.42 16.06
N PHE A 758 1.23 21.13 16.47
CA PHE A 758 1.36 22.39 17.23
C PHE A 758 0.72 22.40 18.62
N GLN A 759 -0.14 21.43 18.95
CA GLN A 759 -0.84 21.31 20.23
C GLN A 759 0.10 21.37 21.44
N SER A 760 1.28 20.76 21.35
CA SER A 760 2.26 20.74 22.45
C SER A 760 2.84 22.11 22.76
N ARG A 761 2.92 22.98 21.75
CA ARG A 761 3.49 24.33 21.84
C ARG A 761 2.43 25.39 22.13
N PHE A 762 1.21 25.19 21.64
CA PHE A 762 0.07 26.09 21.82
C PHE A 762 -1.14 25.30 22.34
N PRO A 763 -1.23 25.01 23.65
CA PRO A 763 -2.28 24.18 24.23
C PRO A 763 -3.71 24.73 24.04
N GLU A 764 -3.84 26.01 23.67
CA GLU A 764 -5.09 26.73 23.47
C GLU A 764 -5.70 26.59 22.06
N ILE A 765 -5.00 25.97 21.12
CA ILE A 765 -5.49 25.80 19.74
C ILE A 765 -6.51 24.65 19.65
N ASP A 766 -7.47 24.74 18.72
CA ASP A 766 -8.44 23.68 18.40
C ASP A 766 -8.07 22.98 17.08
N GLU A 767 -8.82 21.96 16.65
CA GLU A 767 -8.56 21.29 15.36
C GLU A 767 -8.99 22.12 14.13
N TRP A 768 -9.68 23.26 14.32
CA TRP A 768 -10.25 24.08 13.23
C TRP A 768 -9.24 25.07 12.65
N LEU A 769 -8.02 24.62 12.42
CA LEU A 769 -6.90 25.48 12.02
C LEU A 769 -6.86 25.74 10.53
N GLY A 770 -7.59 24.97 9.71
CA GLY A 770 -7.63 25.15 8.27
C GLY A 770 -8.59 26.27 7.82
N TYR A 771 -8.44 26.68 6.57
CA TYR A 771 -9.40 27.54 5.90
C TYR A 771 -9.48 27.27 4.40
N VAL A 772 -10.65 27.61 3.84
CA VAL A 772 -10.88 27.73 2.41
C VAL A 772 -11.53 29.07 2.11
N CYS A 773 -11.10 29.70 1.01
CA CYS A 773 -11.61 30.99 0.58
C CYS A 773 -11.82 31.02 -0.93
N PHE A 774 -13.02 31.40 -1.35
CA PHE A 774 -13.31 31.66 -2.77
C PHE A 774 -13.27 33.16 -3.07
N ALA A 775 -12.47 33.52 -4.07
CA ALA A 775 -12.33 34.87 -4.58
C ALA A 775 -12.83 34.94 -6.02
N ALA A 776 -13.96 35.64 -6.24
CA ALA A 776 -14.61 35.82 -7.54
C ALA A 776 -13.82 36.78 -8.46
N MET A 777 -12.60 36.40 -8.83
CA MET A 777 -11.67 37.22 -9.60
C MET A 777 -11.13 36.46 -10.82
N PRO A 778 -11.74 36.61 -12.01
CA PRO A 778 -11.46 35.82 -13.23
C PRO A 778 -10.01 35.92 -13.71
N THR A 779 -9.47 37.14 -13.71
CA THR A 779 -8.20 37.47 -14.34
C THR A 779 -7.53 38.62 -13.60
N LEU A 780 -6.40 38.33 -12.97
CA LEU A 780 -5.42 39.34 -12.58
C LEU A 780 -4.14 39.04 -13.36
N PRO A 781 -3.66 39.95 -14.23
CA PRO A 781 -2.38 39.78 -14.89
C PRO A 781 -1.24 39.74 -13.86
N GLY A 782 -0.39 38.70 -13.92
CA GLY A 782 0.78 38.53 -13.04
C GLY A 782 1.00 37.09 -12.58
N GLU A 783 2.23 36.76 -12.21
CA GLU A 783 2.60 35.44 -11.65
C GLU A 783 2.56 35.40 -10.12
N GLY A 784 2.55 36.56 -9.43
CA GLY A 784 2.45 36.67 -7.98
C GLY A 784 1.07 37.13 -7.52
N ARG A 785 0.62 36.49 -6.44
CA ARG A 785 -0.63 36.79 -5.71
C ARG A 785 -0.33 36.72 -4.22
N ALA A 786 -0.95 37.60 -3.45
CA ALA A 786 -0.81 37.63 -2.00
C ALA A 786 -2.18 37.74 -1.31
N LEU A 787 -2.40 36.89 -0.32
CA LEU A 787 -3.54 36.93 0.58
C LEU A 787 -3.15 37.68 1.85
N SER A 788 -3.97 38.64 2.26
CA SER A 788 -3.70 39.51 3.39
C SER A 788 -4.76 39.37 4.46
N PHE A 789 -4.35 39.35 5.73
CA PHE A 789 -5.20 39.33 6.90
C PHE A 789 -4.96 40.60 7.73
N ASP A 790 -5.97 41.46 7.79
CA ASP A 790 -5.95 42.72 8.55
C ASP A 790 -6.63 42.55 9.90
N PHE A 791 -5.90 42.85 10.97
CA PHE A 791 -6.37 42.80 12.35
C PHE A 791 -6.64 44.18 12.97
N GLY A 792 -6.73 45.23 12.15
CA GLY A 792 -6.96 46.62 12.57
C GLY A 792 -5.72 47.22 13.22
N GLU A 793 -5.82 47.68 14.48
CA GLU A 793 -4.69 48.30 15.21
C GLU A 793 -3.50 47.36 15.43
N GLN A 794 -3.68 46.05 15.25
CA GLN A 794 -2.65 45.02 15.42
C GLN A 794 -1.82 44.78 14.14
N GLY A 795 -2.19 45.39 13.01
CA GLY A 795 -1.46 45.29 11.75
C GLY A 795 -1.95 44.19 10.82
N GLU A 796 -1.22 44.02 9.72
CA GLU A 796 -1.60 43.21 8.57
C GLU A 796 -0.55 42.12 8.28
N VAL A 797 -0.99 40.91 7.96
CA VAL A 797 -0.13 39.75 7.65
C VAL A 797 -0.39 39.26 6.23
N TRP A 798 0.68 39.07 5.46
CA TRP A 798 0.63 38.72 4.04
C TRP A 798 1.18 37.31 3.77
N PHE A 799 0.46 36.52 2.97
CA PHE A 799 0.84 35.20 2.51
C PHE A 799 0.91 35.16 0.98
N ARG A 800 1.98 34.59 0.43
CA ARG A 800 2.05 34.35 -1.03
C ARG A 800 1.12 33.19 -1.39
N VAL A 801 0.31 33.37 -2.42
CA VAL A 801 -0.59 32.32 -2.92
C VAL A 801 0.14 31.54 -4.03
N PRO A 802 0.49 30.26 -3.80
CA PRO A 802 1.05 29.41 -4.83
C PRO A 802 -0.06 29.08 -5.83
N THR A 803 0.07 29.54 -7.07
CA THR A 803 -0.94 29.25 -8.09
C THR A 803 -0.40 28.30 -9.13
N GLU A 804 -0.87 27.07 -9.08
CA GLU A 804 -0.63 26.07 -10.10
C GLU A 804 -1.69 26.19 -11.19
N ARG A 805 -1.26 26.25 -12.45
CA ARG A 805 -2.19 26.12 -13.59
C ARG A 805 -2.39 24.63 -13.87
N HIS A 806 -3.43 24.05 -13.31
CA HIS A 806 -3.82 22.67 -13.63
C HIS A 806 -4.43 22.61 -15.05
N GLN A 807 -3.84 21.81 -15.94
CA GLN A 807 -4.43 21.47 -17.24
C GLN A 807 -5.40 20.29 -17.08
N THR A 808 -6.51 20.49 -16.36
CA THR A 808 -7.51 19.45 -16.11
C THR A 808 -8.83 19.78 -16.81
N THR A 809 -9.63 18.75 -17.12
CA THR A 809 -11.01 18.93 -17.61
C THR A 809 -11.86 19.59 -16.52
N ALA A 810 -13.00 20.21 -16.85
CA ALA A 810 -13.88 20.82 -15.86
C ALA A 810 -14.28 19.85 -14.73
N VAL A 811 -14.59 18.60 -15.08
CA VAL A 811 -14.87 17.53 -14.10
C VAL A 811 -13.64 17.18 -13.27
N GLY A 812 -12.47 17.09 -13.89
CA GLY A 812 -11.21 16.85 -13.18
C GLY A 812 -10.91 17.95 -12.16
N LEU A 813 -11.10 19.22 -12.54
CA LEU A 813 -10.94 20.36 -11.64
C LEU A 813 -11.93 20.33 -10.48
N ILE A 814 -13.21 20.06 -10.73
CA ILE A 814 -14.22 19.93 -9.68
C ILE A 814 -13.85 18.81 -8.71
N LYS A 815 -13.41 17.65 -9.21
CA LYS A 815 -12.95 16.54 -8.36
C LYS A 815 -11.73 16.91 -7.52
N SER A 816 -10.72 17.55 -8.10
CA SER A 816 -9.53 18.00 -7.37
C SER A 816 -9.90 18.98 -6.26
N VAL A 817 -10.79 19.94 -6.55
CA VAL A 817 -11.27 20.91 -5.55
C VAL A 817 -12.05 20.22 -4.42
N LEU A 818 -12.98 19.32 -4.77
CA LEU A 818 -13.78 18.61 -3.77
C LEU A 818 -12.94 17.61 -2.96
N GLY A 819 -11.91 17.00 -3.54
CA GLY A 819 -10.97 16.11 -2.86
C GLY A 819 -9.97 16.84 -1.95
N ALA A 820 -9.72 18.13 -2.18
CA ALA A 820 -8.90 18.96 -1.29
C ALA A 820 -9.63 19.37 0.00
N ILE A 821 -10.96 19.21 0.04
CA ILE A 821 -11.77 19.48 1.21
C ILE A 821 -11.66 18.28 2.17
N PRO A 822 -11.35 18.48 3.47
CA PRO A 822 -11.31 17.39 4.45
C PRO A 822 -12.60 16.57 4.46
N ALA A 823 -12.48 15.28 4.78
CA ALA A 823 -13.56 14.30 4.69
C ALA A 823 -14.89 14.82 5.26
N ALA A 824 -15.99 14.50 4.56
CA ALA A 824 -17.32 15.05 4.81
C ALA A 824 -17.82 14.82 6.24
N ASP A 825 -17.35 13.76 6.90
CA ASP A 825 -17.65 13.42 8.29
C ASP A 825 -17.19 14.49 9.29
N ARG A 826 -16.06 15.16 9.02
CA ARG A 826 -15.52 16.23 9.87
C ARG A 826 -16.16 17.58 9.62
N MET A 827 -16.87 17.76 8.49
CA MET A 827 -17.48 19.04 8.10
C MET A 827 -18.99 19.02 7.95
N ARG A 828 -19.64 17.94 8.40
CA ARG A 828 -21.09 17.70 8.33
C ARG A 828 -21.96 18.95 8.51
N HIS A 829 -21.70 19.74 9.55
CA HIS A 829 -22.52 20.90 9.92
C HIS A 829 -22.17 22.20 9.17
N THR A 830 -20.99 22.30 8.55
CA THR A 830 -20.51 23.52 7.86
C THR A 830 -20.52 23.37 6.35
N LEU A 831 -20.59 22.15 5.82
CA LEU A 831 -20.45 21.85 4.41
C LEU A 831 -21.54 22.50 3.53
N TYR A 832 -22.80 22.48 3.97
CA TYR A 832 -23.87 23.15 3.22
C TYR A 832 -23.64 24.67 3.13
N GLY A 833 -23.19 25.27 4.23
CA GLY A 833 -22.83 26.68 4.30
C GLY A 833 -21.63 27.03 3.41
N LEU A 834 -20.64 26.14 3.33
CA LEU A 834 -19.48 26.28 2.44
C LEU A 834 -19.92 26.37 0.97
N PHE A 835 -20.77 25.45 0.51
CA PHE A 835 -21.29 25.50 -0.86
C PHE A 835 -22.15 26.75 -1.11
N SER A 836 -23.02 27.09 -0.16
CA SER A 836 -23.88 28.28 -0.24
C SER A 836 -23.08 29.60 -0.18
N GLY A 837 -21.88 29.58 0.42
CA GLY A 837 -20.96 30.71 0.54
C GLY A 837 -20.20 31.07 -0.74
N GLY A 838 -20.65 30.60 -1.90
CA GLY A 838 -20.10 30.95 -3.22
C GLY A 838 -19.30 29.84 -3.90
N LEU A 839 -18.79 28.85 -3.15
CA LEU A 839 -18.09 27.70 -3.74
C LEU A 839 -19.01 26.91 -4.69
N GLY A 840 -20.26 26.68 -4.29
CA GLY A 840 -21.21 25.91 -5.09
C GLY A 840 -21.51 26.56 -6.44
N ALA A 841 -21.77 27.88 -6.44
CA ALA A 841 -22.00 28.65 -7.66
C ALA A 841 -20.74 28.69 -8.56
N ALA A 842 -19.55 28.74 -7.97
CA ALA A 842 -18.29 28.71 -8.71
C ALA A 842 -18.08 27.37 -9.43
N LEU A 843 -18.27 26.25 -8.72
CA LEU A 843 -18.17 24.91 -9.30
C LEU A 843 -19.26 24.66 -10.35
N GLU A 844 -20.48 25.18 -10.15
CA GLU A 844 -21.54 25.09 -11.14
C GLU A 844 -21.18 25.87 -12.42
N ALA A 845 -20.59 27.06 -12.30
CA ALA A 845 -20.13 27.83 -13.45
C ALA A 845 -19.03 27.10 -14.23
N VAL A 846 -18.09 26.45 -13.53
CA VAL A 846 -17.10 25.56 -14.16
C VAL A 846 -17.77 24.37 -14.83
N ASN A 847 -18.77 23.74 -14.21
CA ASN A 847 -19.46 22.61 -14.80
C ASN A 847 -20.25 23.01 -16.06
N ARG A 848 -20.88 24.20 -16.06
CA ARG A 848 -21.62 24.75 -17.21
C ARG A 848 -20.75 25.00 -18.44
N SER A 849 -19.43 25.19 -18.28
CA SER A 849 -18.55 25.33 -19.44
C SER A 849 -18.47 24.04 -20.28
N ARG A 850 -18.91 22.89 -19.75
CA ARG A 850 -19.08 21.62 -20.49
C ARG A 850 -20.30 21.63 -21.41
N SER A 851 -21.31 22.43 -21.10
CA SER A 851 -22.61 22.39 -21.78
C SER A 851 -22.57 22.90 -23.24
N HIS A 852 -21.45 23.52 -23.65
CA HIS A 852 -21.21 24.02 -25.00
C HIS A 852 -20.43 23.01 -25.85
N PHE A 853 -21.03 21.86 -26.15
CA PHE A 853 -20.46 20.91 -27.11
C PHE A 853 -21.01 21.17 -28.52
N ASP A 854 -20.14 21.63 -29.42
CA ASP A 854 -20.43 21.85 -30.85
C ASP A 854 -20.12 20.62 -31.73
N GLY A 855 -19.69 19.50 -31.13
CA GLY A 855 -19.33 18.30 -31.88
C GLY A 855 -20.55 17.49 -32.35
N ALA A 856 -20.42 16.81 -33.49
CA ALA A 856 -21.46 15.92 -33.97
C ALA A 856 -21.46 14.60 -33.18
N VAL A 857 -22.63 14.19 -32.70
CA VAL A 857 -22.85 12.82 -32.20
C VAL A 857 -22.64 11.86 -33.38
N VAL A 858 -21.78 10.87 -33.20
CA VAL A 858 -21.53 9.85 -34.22
C VAL A 858 -22.36 8.62 -33.87
N GLU A 859 -22.99 8.03 -34.89
CA GLU A 859 -23.79 6.82 -34.73
C GLU A 859 -23.35 5.69 -35.65
N ARG A 860 -23.53 4.44 -35.18
CA ARG A 860 -23.37 3.23 -36.01
C ARG A 860 -24.48 2.24 -35.73
N GLN A 861 -25.17 1.82 -36.78
CA GLN A 861 -26.21 0.79 -36.74
C GLN A 861 -25.59 -0.61 -36.89
N PHE A 862 -26.08 -1.54 -36.07
CA PHE A 862 -25.81 -2.97 -36.17
C PHE A 862 -27.14 -3.72 -36.32
N GLY A 863 -27.23 -4.63 -37.30
CA GLY A 863 -28.49 -5.25 -37.70
C GLY A 863 -29.42 -4.33 -38.51
N ALA A 864 -30.57 -4.84 -38.93
CA ALA A 864 -31.55 -4.06 -39.70
C ALA A 864 -32.34 -3.12 -38.75
N PRO A 865 -32.41 -1.81 -39.03
CA PRO A 865 -33.14 -0.88 -38.18
C PRO A 865 -34.65 -1.15 -38.21
N LEU A 866 -35.30 -1.00 -37.05
CA LEU A 866 -36.75 -1.03 -36.95
C LEU A 866 -37.36 0.21 -37.64
N ALA A 867 -38.40 -0.01 -38.44
CA ALA A 867 -39.02 1.07 -39.22
C ALA A 867 -39.85 2.05 -38.36
N ALA A 868 -40.52 1.55 -37.32
CA ALA A 868 -41.37 2.33 -36.43
C ALA A 868 -41.35 1.71 -35.01
N PRO A 869 -40.27 1.90 -34.23
CA PRO A 869 -40.21 1.42 -32.86
C PRO A 869 -41.22 2.18 -31.99
N THR A 870 -41.91 1.49 -31.07
CA THR A 870 -42.79 2.12 -30.08
C THR A 870 -42.00 2.60 -28.86
N ASN A 871 -40.96 1.85 -28.49
CA ASN A 871 -40.10 2.15 -27.35
C ASN A 871 -38.64 2.30 -27.81
N SER A 872 -37.89 3.17 -27.12
CA SER A 872 -36.44 3.31 -27.28
C SER A 872 -35.75 3.05 -25.96
N VAL A 873 -34.99 1.96 -25.87
CA VAL A 873 -34.13 1.64 -24.72
C VAL A 873 -32.80 2.37 -24.89
N ILE A 874 -32.43 3.17 -23.90
CA ILE A 874 -31.20 3.97 -23.89
C ILE A 874 -30.31 3.45 -22.77
N VAL A 875 -29.09 3.04 -23.13
CA VAL A 875 -28.10 2.45 -22.21
C VAL A 875 -26.79 3.22 -22.28
N PRO A 876 -26.51 4.12 -21.30
CA PRO A 876 -25.20 4.74 -21.17
C PRO A 876 -24.10 3.73 -20.85
N LEU A 877 -22.93 3.89 -21.45
CA LEU A 877 -21.72 3.09 -21.22
C LEU A 877 -20.59 4.00 -20.72
N TYR A 878 -20.07 3.72 -19.54
CA TYR A 878 -18.97 4.45 -18.91
C TYR A 878 -18.09 3.48 -18.12
N GLY A 879 -16.76 3.64 -18.18
CA GLY A 879 -15.78 2.79 -17.49
C GLY A 879 -15.66 1.35 -18.01
N ARG A 880 -16.78 0.72 -18.40
CA ARG A 880 -16.86 -0.65 -18.95
C ARG A 880 -17.92 -0.75 -20.04
N CYS A 881 -17.69 -1.63 -21.02
CA CYS A 881 -18.64 -1.92 -22.10
C CYS A 881 -19.04 -3.41 -22.21
N ASP A 882 -18.47 -4.27 -21.37
CA ASP A 882 -18.64 -5.72 -21.47
C ASP A 882 -20.04 -6.22 -21.08
N PHE A 883 -20.79 -5.45 -20.27
CA PHE A 883 -22.18 -5.75 -19.91
C PHE A 883 -23.14 -5.79 -21.10
N LEU A 884 -22.80 -5.13 -22.21
CA LEU A 884 -23.55 -5.21 -23.46
C LEU A 884 -23.82 -6.66 -23.87
N ARG A 885 -22.85 -7.58 -23.66
CA ARG A 885 -23.02 -8.99 -24.01
C ARG A 885 -24.11 -9.67 -23.17
N HIS A 886 -24.23 -9.30 -21.90
CA HIS A 886 -25.16 -9.90 -20.95
C HIS A 886 -26.58 -9.41 -21.24
N GLN A 887 -26.73 -8.11 -21.50
CA GLN A 887 -28.00 -7.54 -21.94
C GLN A 887 -28.46 -8.16 -23.26
N LEU A 888 -27.62 -8.18 -24.30
CA LEU A 888 -27.99 -8.78 -25.59
C LEU A 888 -28.36 -10.26 -25.48
N ALA A 889 -27.67 -11.02 -24.63
CA ALA A 889 -27.99 -12.43 -24.38
C ALA A 889 -29.35 -12.64 -23.70
N GLN A 890 -29.82 -11.68 -22.91
CA GLN A 890 -31.16 -11.74 -22.27
C GLN A 890 -32.25 -11.19 -23.19
N PHE A 891 -31.89 -10.27 -24.09
CA PHE A 891 -32.83 -9.62 -25.00
C PHE A 891 -33.17 -10.46 -26.25
N VAL A 892 -32.33 -11.44 -26.61
CA VAL A 892 -32.51 -12.26 -27.83
C VAL A 892 -33.85 -13.00 -27.87
N ASP A 893 -34.31 -13.52 -26.73
CA ASP A 893 -35.55 -14.30 -26.63
C ASP A 893 -36.75 -13.46 -26.14
N ASP A 894 -36.57 -12.15 -25.95
CA ASP A 894 -37.62 -11.26 -25.47
C ASP A 894 -38.41 -10.64 -26.63
N PRO A 895 -39.69 -11.00 -26.80
CA PRO A 895 -40.51 -10.52 -27.92
C PRO A 895 -40.69 -8.99 -27.93
N ASP A 896 -40.46 -8.31 -26.81
CA ASP A 896 -40.56 -6.85 -26.74
C ASP A 896 -39.57 -6.13 -27.66
N PHE A 897 -38.43 -6.76 -28.00
CA PHE A 897 -37.44 -6.21 -28.94
C PHE A 897 -37.86 -6.28 -30.41
N ALA A 898 -39.00 -6.90 -30.74
CA ALA A 898 -39.59 -6.78 -32.07
C ALA A 898 -40.12 -5.37 -32.36
N HIS A 899 -40.44 -4.60 -31.32
CA HIS A 899 -41.01 -3.25 -31.42
C HIS A 899 -40.20 -2.19 -30.65
N THR A 900 -39.07 -2.58 -30.07
CA THR A 900 -38.23 -1.73 -29.24
C THR A 900 -36.86 -1.57 -29.87
N GLU A 901 -36.42 -0.33 -30.11
CA GLU A 901 -35.04 -0.10 -30.52
C GLU A 901 -34.11 0.04 -29.32
N LEU A 902 -32.86 -0.39 -29.48
CA LEU A 902 -31.82 -0.36 -28.45
C LEU A 902 -30.70 0.59 -28.86
N LEU A 903 -30.36 1.53 -27.98
CA LEU A 903 -29.31 2.53 -28.17
C LEU A 903 -28.29 2.42 -27.03
N TYR A 904 -27.05 2.02 -27.35
CA TYR A 904 -25.91 2.11 -26.46
C TYR A 904 -25.21 3.46 -26.64
N VAL A 905 -25.09 4.26 -25.58
CA VAL A 905 -24.47 5.59 -25.63
C VAL A 905 -23.14 5.57 -24.89
N VAL A 906 -22.03 5.62 -25.62
CA VAL A 906 -20.67 5.59 -25.08
C VAL A 906 -20.30 7.00 -24.57
N ASP A 907 -20.40 7.19 -23.25
CA ASP A 907 -20.04 8.45 -22.56
C ASP A 907 -18.54 8.54 -22.22
N ASP A 908 -17.86 7.40 -22.16
CA ASP A 908 -16.40 7.35 -22.02
C ASP A 908 -15.74 7.23 -23.41
N PRO A 909 -15.10 8.29 -23.93
CA PRO A 909 -14.49 8.25 -25.26
C PRO A 909 -13.43 7.15 -25.41
N SER A 910 -12.82 6.69 -24.32
CA SER A 910 -11.82 5.62 -24.35
C SER A 910 -12.41 4.25 -24.71
N LEU A 911 -13.71 4.04 -24.49
CA LEU A 911 -14.40 2.77 -24.73
C LEU A 911 -14.93 2.60 -26.16
N VAL A 912 -14.86 3.64 -27.01
CA VAL A 912 -15.49 3.64 -28.33
C VAL A 912 -14.97 2.48 -29.19
N SER A 913 -13.65 2.31 -29.28
CA SER A 913 -13.05 1.25 -30.11
C SER A 913 -13.48 -0.14 -29.65
N GLU A 914 -13.38 -0.41 -28.35
CA GLU A 914 -13.75 -1.71 -27.76
C GLU A 914 -15.25 -1.99 -27.94
N THR A 915 -16.10 -1.01 -27.67
CA THR A 915 -17.56 -1.15 -27.83
C THR A 915 -17.93 -1.50 -29.27
N LEU A 916 -17.29 -0.87 -30.25
CA LEU A 916 -17.54 -1.15 -31.68
C LEU A 916 -17.08 -2.55 -32.10
N GLU A 917 -15.98 -3.05 -31.53
CA GLU A 917 -15.49 -4.42 -31.77
C GLU A 917 -16.44 -5.47 -31.17
N LEU A 918 -16.88 -5.26 -29.92
CA LEU A 918 -17.87 -6.13 -29.27
C LEU A 918 -19.20 -6.10 -30.04
N ALA A 919 -19.66 -4.91 -30.44
CA ALA A 919 -20.87 -4.75 -31.21
C ALA A 919 -20.83 -5.51 -32.54
N ALA A 920 -19.71 -5.41 -33.28
CA ALA A 920 -19.52 -6.14 -34.54
C ALA A 920 -19.52 -7.67 -34.36
N ARG A 921 -19.02 -8.16 -33.22
CA ARG A 921 -19.00 -9.59 -32.87
C ARG A 921 -20.38 -10.11 -32.46
N TYR A 922 -21.11 -9.35 -31.64
CA TYR A 922 -22.33 -9.83 -30.99
C TYR A 922 -23.61 -9.58 -31.79
N ALA A 923 -23.65 -8.54 -32.63
CA ALA A 923 -24.79 -8.28 -33.50
C ALA A 923 -25.20 -9.49 -34.36
N PRO A 924 -24.29 -10.19 -35.09
CA PRO A 924 -24.68 -11.37 -35.85
C PRO A 924 -24.97 -12.60 -34.98
N LEU A 925 -24.47 -12.65 -33.74
CA LEU A 925 -24.66 -13.79 -32.83
C LEU A 925 -26.04 -13.79 -32.18
N PHE A 926 -26.46 -12.64 -31.64
CA PHE A 926 -27.75 -12.51 -30.94
C PHE A 926 -28.88 -12.05 -31.85
N GLY A 927 -28.59 -11.45 -33.01
CA GLY A 927 -29.62 -11.05 -33.97
C GLY A 927 -30.54 -9.90 -33.53
N VAL A 928 -30.34 -9.32 -32.33
CA VAL A 928 -31.04 -8.13 -31.85
C VAL A 928 -30.44 -6.88 -32.52
N PRO A 929 -31.21 -6.05 -33.24
CA PRO A 929 -30.70 -4.84 -33.86
C PRO A 929 -30.50 -3.72 -32.82
N PHE A 930 -29.37 -3.03 -32.86
CA PHE A 930 -29.07 -1.92 -31.95
C PHE A 930 -28.19 -0.85 -32.60
N ARG A 931 -28.16 0.34 -31.99
CA ARG A 931 -27.29 1.46 -32.37
C ARG A 931 -26.27 1.73 -31.29
N VAL A 932 -25.06 2.10 -31.70
CA VAL A 932 -24.03 2.64 -30.81
C VAL A 932 -23.86 4.13 -31.15
N LEU A 933 -23.98 4.98 -30.14
CA LEU A 933 -23.82 6.43 -30.21
C LEU A 933 -22.59 6.84 -29.38
N TRP A 934 -21.79 7.79 -29.85
CA TRP A 934 -20.68 8.33 -29.06
C TRP A 934 -20.33 9.78 -29.45
N TYR A 935 -19.55 10.43 -28.60
CA TYR A 935 -19.10 11.81 -28.75
C TYR A 935 -17.70 11.99 -28.13
N GLY A 936 -17.09 13.17 -28.34
CA GLY A 936 -15.65 13.39 -28.08
C GLY A 936 -15.26 13.68 -26.63
N GLU A 937 -16.20 13.69 -25.69
CA GLU A 937 -15.97 14.06 -24.29
C GLU A 937 -16.90 13.30 -23.34
N ASN A 938 -16.65 13.34 -22.03
CA ASN A 938 -17.55 12.77 -21.03
C ASN A 938 -18.55 13.83 -20.54
N ARG A 939 -19.85 13.54 -20.68
CA ARG A 939 -20.97 14.39 -20.23
C ARG A 939 -21.69 13.81 -19.01
N GLY A 940 -21.31 12.63 -18.54
CA GLY A 940 -21.91 11.97 -17.39
C GLY A 940 -23.27 11.36 -17.73
N PHE A 941 -23.91 10.77 -16.72
CA PHE A 941 -25.15 10.00 -16.90
C PHE A 941 -26.27 10.83 -17.52
N ALA A 942 -26.50 12.07 -17.04
CA ALA A 942 -27.51 12.99 -17.57
C ALA A 942 -27.28 13.29 -19.06
N GLY A 943 -26.06 13.68 -19.45
CA GLY A 943 -25.74 14.03 -20.83
C GLY A 943 -25.82 12.85 -21.79
N ALA A 944 -25.34 11.67 -21.37
CA ALA A 944 -25.44 10.45 -22.17
C ALA A 944 -26.90 10.06 -22.45
N ASN A 945 -27.76 10.11 -21.43
CA ASN A 945 -29.19 9.84 -21.59
C ASN A 945 -29.88 10.89 -22.47
N ASN A 946 -29.55 12.18 -22.32
CA ASN A 946 -30.08 13.24 -23.18
C ASN A 946 -29.73 13.02 -24.66
N ILE A 947 -28.48 12.62 -24.94
CA ILE A 947 -28.02 12.30 -26.30
C ILE A 947 -28.78 11.09 -26.86
N GLY A 948 -28.94 10.04 -26.05
CA GLY A 948 -29.76 8.88 -26.42
C GLY A 948 -31.21 9.26 -26.70
N ALA A 949 -31.81 10.10 -25.85
CA ALA A 949 -33.19 10.57 -25.98
C ALA A 949 -33.40 11.46 -27.19
N LEU A 950 -32.40 12.22 -27.61
CA LEU A 950 -32.43 13.01 -28.84
C LEU A 950 -32.41 12.12 -30.09
N ALA A 951 -31.65 11.02 -30.06
CA ALA A 951 -31.55 10.05 -31.15
C ALA A 951 -32.68 9.02 -31.18
N ALA A 952 -33.44 8.89 -30.10
CA ALA A 952 -34.56 7.97 -29.94
C ALA A 952 -35.74 8.32 -30.88
N ARG A 953 -36.32 7.28 -31.48
CA ARG A 953 -37.45 7.33 -32.43
C ARG A 953 -38.77 6.84 -31.83
N GLY A 954 -38.71 6.12 -30.71
CA GLY A 954 -39.89 5.62 -29.99
C GLY A 954 -40.67 6.73 -29.29
N GLU A 955 -41.96 6.48 -29.08
CA GLU A 955 -42.83 7.38 -28.33
C GLU A 955 -42.54 7.33 -26.82
N ASN A 956 -42.09 6.16 -26.35
CA ASN A 956 -41.64 5.94 -24.98
C ASN A 956 -40.12 5.80 -24.92
N LEU A 957 -39.52 6.49 -23.95
CA LEU A 957 -38.12 6.33 -23.59
C LEU A 957 -38.03 5.37 -22.41
N LEU A 958 -37.10 4.42 -22.47
CA LEU A 958 -36.77 3.51 -21.38
C LEU A 958 -35.28 3.67 -21.08
N LEU A 959 -34.97 4.35 -19.99
CA LEU A 959 -33.62 4.61 -19.52
C LEU A 959 -33.16 3.41 -18.69
N VAL A 960 -32.01 2.82 -19.00
CA VAL A 960 -31.55 1.59 -18.35
C VAL A 960 -30.04 1.63 -18.17
N ASN A 961 -29.55 1.32 -16.97
CA ASN A 961 -28.11 1.15 -16.74
C ASN A 961 -27.57 -0.09 -17.46
N SER A 962 -26.28 -0.10 -17.80
CA SER A 962 -25.63 -1.22 -18.49
C SER A 962 -25.65 -2.54 -17.69
N ASP A 963 -25.66 -2.46 -16.36
CA ASP A 963 -25.65 -3.59 -15.42
C ASP A 963 -27.05 -3.93 -14.85
N VAL A 964 -28.10 -3.46 -15.51
CA VAL A 964 -29.49 -3.85 -15.22
C VAL A 964 -29.93 -4.97 -16.17
N ILE A 965 -30.43 -6.05 -15.60
CA ILE A 965 -30.79 -7.29 -16.28
C ILE A 965 -32.19 -7.75 -15.87
N PRO A 966 -33.11 -8.02 -16.82
CA PRO A 966 -34.45 -8.50 -16.48
C PRO A 966 -34.46 -9.94 -15.99
N GLN A 967 -35.34 -10.23 -15.01
CA GLN A 967 -35.55 -11.61 -14.54
C GLN A 967 -36.36 -12.45 -15.54
N ARG A 968 -37.21 -11.81 -16.35
CA ARG A 968 -38.09 -12.47 -17.32
C ARG A 968 -38.39 -11.58 -18.54
N PRO A 969 -38.68 -12.18 -19.71
CA PRO A 969 -39.18 -11.45 -20.87
C PRO A 969 -40.51 -10.72 -20.62
N GLY A 970 -40.82 -9.73 -21.46
CA GLY A 970 -42.09 -8.99 -21.41
C GLY A 970 -42.12 -7.81 -20.43
N TRP A 971 -40.99 -7.48 -19.80
CA TRP A 971 -40.87 -6.42 -18.80
C TRP A 971 -41.06 -5.02 -19.41
N ILE A 972 -40.69 -4.81 -20.67
CA ILE A 972 -40.88 -3.52 -21.36
C ILE A 972 -42.37 -3.30 -21.62
N SER A 973 -43.07 -4.32 -22.12
CA SER A 973 -44.52 -4.28 -22.32
C SER A 973 -45.28 -4.06 -21.00
N THR A 974 -44.86 -4.71 -19.90
CA THR A 974 -45.43 -4.46 -18.57
C THR A 974 -45.32 -2.98 -18.17
N LEU A 975 -44.14 -2.39 -18.31
CA LEU A 975 -43.93 -0.97 -18.00
C LEU A 975 -44.70 -0.06 -18.97
N ALA A 976 -44.70 -0.35 -20.28
CA ALA A 976 -45.40 0.46 -21.27
C ALA A 976 -46.91 0.48 -21.06
N ASN A 977 -47.51 -0.67 -20.73
CA ASN A 977 -48.93 -0.77 -20.38
C ASN A 977 -49.23 0.03 -19.11
N ALA A 978 -48.42 -0.13 -18.06
CA ALA A 978 -48.57 0.64 -16.83
C ALA A 978 -48.49 2.16 -17.07
N LEU A 979 -47.54 2.62 -17.89
CA LEU A 979 -47.42 4.03 -18.27
C LEU A 979 -48.66 4.55 -19.01
N HIS A 980 -49.34 3.70 -19.79
CA HIS A 980 -50.57 4.05 -20.48
C HIS A 980 -51.79 4.06 -19.54
N ASP A 981 -51.94 3.02 -18.73
CA ASP A 981 -53.15 2.73 -17.96
C ASP A 981 -53.22 3.50 -16.63
N LEU A 982 -52.08 3.81 -16.02
CA LEU A 982 -52.04 4.44 -14.70
C LEU A 982 -52.35 5.95 -14.75
N PRO A 983 -53.13 6.48 -13.79
CA PRO A 983 -53.54 7.88 -13.77
C PRO A 983 -52.35 8.85 -13.76
N ASP A 984 -52.40 9.82 -14.68
CA ASP A 984 -51.42 10.91 -14.81
C ASP A 984 -49.94 10.45 -14.79
N ALA A 985 -49.66 9.20 -15.18
CA ALA A 985 -48.33 8.63 -15.12
C ALA A 985 -47.34 9.46 -15.96
N GLY A 986 -46.36 10.07 -15.29
CA GLY A 986 -45.25 10.78 -15.90
C GLY A 986 -44.07 9.85 -16.16
N ALA A 987 -43.79 8.97 -15.22
CA ALA A 987 -42.84 7.89 -15.36
C ALA A 987 -43.26 6.66 -14.56
N VAL A 988 -42.79 5.49 -14.98
CA VAL A 988 -42.97 4.21 -14.30
C VAL A 988 -41.64 3.50 -14.18
N GLY A 989 -41.43 2.79 -13.07
CA GLY A 989 -40.18 2.08 -12.78
C GLY A 989 -40.47 0.68 -12.25
N PRO A 990 -39.60 -0.30 -12.53
CA PRO A 990 -39.74 -1.65 -12.01
C PRO A 990 -39.29 -1.74 -10.54
N LEU A 991 -39.53 -2.91 -9.93
CA LEU A 991 -38.80 -3.31 -8.72
C LEU A 991 -37.38 -3.73 -9.13
N LEU A 992 -36.37 -3.05 -8.56
CA LEU A 992 -34.98 -3.44 -8.74
C LEU A 992 -34.50 -4.22 -7.52
N LEU A 993 -33.83 -5.35 -7.79
CA LEU A 993 -33.28 -6.24 -6.78
C LEU A 993 -31.76 -6.32 -6.93
N PHE A 994 -31.07 -6.50 -5.82
CA PHE A 994 -29.68 -6.93 -5.82
C PHE A 994 -29.57 -8.39 -6.30
N GLY A 995 -28.35 -8.85 -6.56
CA GLY A 995 -28.09 -10.24 -6.98
C GLY A 995 -28.46 -11.29 -5.92
N ASP A 996 -28.69 -10.89 -4.67
CA ASP A 996 -29.15 -11.74 -3.57
C ASP A 996 -30.68 -11.66 -3.35
N GLU A 997 -31.42 -11.07 -4.30
CA GLU A 997 -32.88 -10.85 -4.26
C GLU A 997 -33.36 -9.83 -3.20
N SER A 998 -32.45 -9.18 -2.47
CA SER A 998 -32.85 -8.07 -1.59
C SER A 998 -33.21 -6.83 -2.42
N VAL A 999 -34.11 -5.99 -1.89
CA VAL A 999 -34.59 -4.80 -2.57
C VAL A 999 -33.45 -3.80 -2.75
N GLN A 1000 -33.25 -3.35 -3.99
CA GLN A 1000 -32.37 -2.25 -4.32
C GLN A 1000 -33.19 -0.96 -4.51
N HIS A 1001 -34.32 -1.06 -5.22
CA HIS A 1001 -35.23 0.05 -5.45
C HIS A 1001 -36.69 -0.40 -5.46
N ALA A 1002 -37.49 0.16 -4.55
CA ALA A 1002 -38.95 0.04 -4.53
C ALA A 1002 -39.62 1.41 -4.36
N GLY A 1003 -39.16 2.40 -5.12
CA GLY A 1003 -39.55 3.80 -4.98
C GLY A 1003 -38.57 4.61 -4.13
N MET A 1004 -38.52 5.92 -4.40
CA MET A 1004 -37.55 6.85 -3.81
C MET A 1004 -38.26 8.03 -3.13
N TYR A 1005 -37.71 8.43 -1.98
CA TYR A 1005 -38.27 9.45 -1.10
C TYR A 1005 -37.18 10.44 -0.68
N PRO A 1006 -37.56 11.71 -0.44
CA PRO A 1006 -36.64 12.66 0.15
C PRO A 1006 -36.41 12.30 1.62
N ARG A 1007 -35.17 12.46 2.09
CA ARG A 1007 -34.79 12.23 3.48
C ARG A 1007 -33.94 13.39 3.97
N VAL A 1008 -34.39 14.00 5.06
CA VAL A 1008 -33.55 14.90 5.84
C VAL A 1008 -32.75 14.04 6.81
N GLU A 1009 -31.42 14.19 6.78
CA GLU A 1009 -30.55 13.48 7.72
C GLU A 1009 -29.89 14.48 8.67
N ASP A 1010 -29.95 14.17 9.97
CA ASP A 1010 -29.33 15.02 11.00
C ASP A 1010 -27.81 15.14 10.84
N ILE A 1011 -27.20 14.12 10.21
CA ILE A 1011 -25.75 14.10 9.95
C ILE A 1011 -25.33 15.05 8.82
N TYR A 1012 -26.23 15.51 7.97
CA TYR A 1012 -25.94 16.45 6.88
C TYR A 1012 -27.01 17.55 6.84
N PRO A 1013 -27.02 18.46 7.84
CA PRO A 1013 -28.05 19.49 7.94
C PRO A 1013 -28.05 20.40 6.70
N GLY A 1014 -29.25 20.74 6.24
CA GLY A 1014 -29.47 21.60 5.07
C GLY A 1014 -29.53 20.84 3.74
N PHE A 1015 -29.05 19.59 3.69
CA PHE A 1015 -29.19 18.71 2.54
C PHE A 1015 -30.51 17.91 2.60
N LEU A 1016 -31.05 17.60 1.42
CA LEU A 1016 -32.12 16.64 1.25
C LEU A 1016 -31.58 15.52 0.36
N LEU A 1017 -31.44 14.34 0.94
CA LEU A 1017 -30.88 13.18 0.28
C LEU A 1017 -32.00 12.28 -0.25
N ASN A 1018 -31.69 11.46 -1.24
CA ASN A 1018 -32.61 10.46 -1.75
C ASN A 1018 -32.43 9.14 -0.99
N THR A 1019 -33.53 8.52 -0.58
CA THR A 1019 -33.53 7.18 0.02
C THR A 1019 -34.46 6.26 -0.75
N HIS A 1020 -34.09 4.98 -0.86
CA HIS A 1020 -34.90 3.97 -1.51
C HIS A 1020 -35.66 3.14 -0.47
N LYS A 1021 -36.98 2.99 -0.67
CA LYS A 1021 -37.85 2.30 0.27
C LYS A 1021 -37.47 0.82 0.37
N GLY A 1022 -37.28 0.33 1.59
CA GLY A 1022 -36.99 -1.08 1.87
C GLY A 1022 -35.64 -1.57 1.36
N MET A 1023 -34.70 -0.69 1.03
CA MET A 1023 -33.38 -1.10 0.53
C MET A 1023 -32.69 -2.08 1.49
N GLY A 1024 -32.15 -3.17 0.95
CA GLY A 1024 -31.50 -4.25 1.70
C GLY A 1024 -32.47 -5.18 2.43
N MET A 1025 -33.79 -4.98 2.30
CA MET A 1025 -34.81 -5.85 2.87
C MET A 1025 -35.38 -6.81 1.82
N VAL A 1026 -36.13 -7.82 2.26
CA VAL A 1026 -36.92 -8.67 1.37
C VAL A 1026 -38.17 -7.92 0.90
N TRP A 1027 -38.54 -8.09 -0.37
CA TRP A 1027 -39.74 -7.45 -0.91
C TRP A 1027 -41.03 -8.10 -0.39
N GLU A 1028 -41.86 -7.31 0.32
CA GLU A 1028 -43.16 -7.74 0.85
C GLU A 1028 -44.35 -6.94 0.27
N GLY A 1029 -44.11 -5.99 -0.64
CA GLY A 1029 -45.12 -5.04 -1.13
C GLY A 1029 -46.13 -5.57 -2.16
N GLY A 1030 -46.08 -6.88 -2.49
CA GLY A 1030 -46.98 -7.49 -3.49
C GLY A 1030 -46.67 -7.09 -4.93
N GLU A 1031 -47.65 -7.25 -5.83
CA GLU A 1031 -47.51 -6.98 -7.28
C GLU A 1031 -48.28 -5.73 -7.76
N THR A 1032 -49.05 -5.10 -6.88
CA THR A 1032 -49.90 -3.95 -7.24
C THR A 1032 -49.04 -2.71 -7.48
N PRO A 1033 -49.22 -1.98 -8.59
CA PRO A 1033 -48.53 -0.71 -8.80
C PRO A 1033 -48.86 0.33 -7.72
N SER A 1034 -47.85 1.10 -7.30
CA SER A 1034 -47.99 2.11 -6.23
C SER A 1034 -47.37 3.45 -6.63
N GLU A 1035 -47.97 4.56 -6.20
CA GLU A 1035 -47.43 5.90 -6.43
C GLU A 1035 -46.31 6.21 -5.44
N HIS A 1036 -45.20 6.78 -5.93
CA HIS A 1036 -44.06 7.22 -5.13
C HIS A 1036 -43.63 8.63 -5.50
N PRO A 1037 -43.03 9.43 -4.60
CA PRO A 1037 -42.53 10.76 -4.94
C PRO A 1037 -41.56 10.75 -6.13
N MET A 1038 -40.60 9.83 -6.12
CA MET A 1038 -39.57 9.74 -7.15
C MET A 1038 -39.25 8.27 -7.44
N LEU A 1039 -38.60 8.03 -8.58
CA LEU A 1039 -38.10 6.74 -9.01
C LEU A 1039 -36.65 6.90 -9.48
N THR A 1040 -35.89 5.81 -9.52
CA THR A 1040 -34.52 5.85 -10.03
C THR A 1040 -34.48 5.70 -11.55
N ALA A 1041 -33.53 6.38 -12.20
CA ALA A 1041 -33.26 6.21 -13.61
C ALA A 1041 -32.35 5.00 -13.93
N ALA A 1042 -31.97 4.19 -12.93
CA ALA A 1042 -31.32 2.90 -13.21
C ALA A 1042 -32.20 2.00 -14.11
N CYS A 1043 -33.52 2.10 -13.95
CA CYS A 1043 -34.49 1.66 -14.95
C CYS A 1043 -35.77 2.51 -14.84
N LEU A 1044 -36.05 3.36 -15.84
CA LEU A 1044 -37.21 4.26 -15.83
C LEU A 1044 -37.83 4.41 -17.21
N MET A 1045 -39.14 4.17 -17.32
CA MET A 1045 -39.90 4.41 -18.55
C MET A 1045 -40.74 5.67 -18.44
N LEU A 1046 -40.72 6.49 -19.49
CA LEU A 1046 -41.53 7.70 -19.60
C LEU A 1046 -41.81 8.05 -21.05
N ARG A 1047 -42.81 8.91 -21.29
CA ARG A 1047 -43.10 9.37 -22.66
C ARG A 1047 -42.05 10.37 -23.10
N LYS A 1048 -41.54 10.23 -24.33
CA LYS A 1048 -40.60 11.18 -24.92
C LYS A 1048 -41.11 12.62 -24.86
N ARG A 1049 -42.40 12.82 -25.16
CA ARG A 1049 -43.03 14.15 -25.07
C ARG A 1049 -42.98 14.76 -23.66
N ASP A 1050 -43.09 13.95 -22.61
CA ASP A 1050 -43.11 14.43 -21.23
C ASP A 1050 -41.65 14.77 -20.80
N PHE A 1051 -40.67 13.94 -21.21
CA PHE A 1051 -39.22 14.19 -21.06
C PHE A 1051 -38.77 15.47 -21.78
N ASP A 1052 -39.07 15.59 -23.07
CA ASP A 1052 -38.72 16.76 -23.89
C ASP A 1052 -39.38 18.02 -23.32
N ALA A 1053 -40.61 17.92 -22.81
CA ALA A 1053 -41.31 19.06 -22.29
C ALA A 1053 -40.63 19.63 -21.04
N VAL A 1054 -40.05 18.80 -20.16
CA VAL A 1054 -39.29 19.27 -18.97
C VAL A 1054 -37.83 19.62 -19.28
N GLY A 1055 -37.38 19.44 -20.53
CA GLY A 1055 -36.02 19.76 -20.95
C GLY A 1055 -35.03 18.61 -20.79
N GLY A 1056 -35.50 17.39 -20.56
CA GLY A 1056 -34.65 16.21 -20.32
C GLY A 1056 -34.00 16.20 -18.93
N PHE A 1057 -32.89 15.49 -18.81
CA PHE A 1057 -32.05 15.53 -17.61
C PHE A 1057 -31.29 16.84 -17.51
N ASP A 1058 -31.14 17.33 -16.29
CA ASP A 1058 -30.29 18.47 -16.00
C ASP A 1058 -28.80 18.06 -15.96
N GLU A 1059 -28.03 18.46 -16.97
CA GLU A 1059 -26.61 18.14 -17.10
C GLU A 1059 -25.69 18.91 -16.13
N GLY A 1060 -26.24 19.79 -15.30
CA GLY A 1060 -25.47 20.50 -14.28
C GLY A 1060 -25.10 19.64 -13.06
N TYR A 1061 -25.61 18.41 -12.94
CA TYR A 1061 -25.14 17.43 -11.96
C TYR A 1061 -23.81 16.82 -12.42
N VAL A 1062 -22.83 16.75 -11.52
CA VAL A 1062 -21.48 16.31 -11.88
C VAL A 1062 -21.42 14.78 -11.89
N ILE A 1063 -21.27 14.19 -13.09
CA ILE A 1063 -21.16 12.75 -13.39
C ILE A 1063 -22.45 11.95 -13.13
N GLY A 1064 -23.12 12.13 -11.99
CA GLY A 1064 -24.39 11.49 -11.60
C GLY A 1064 -24.80 11.84 -10.17
N ASP A 1065 -25.81 11.15 -9.65
CA ASP A 1065 -26.55 11.45 -8.41
C ASP A 1065 -27.49 12.69 -8.52
N PHE A 1066 -28.75 12.46 -8.14
CA PHE A 1066 -29.88 13.43 -8.09
C PHE A 1066 -30.55 13.78 -9.43
N GLU A 1067 -29.96 13.51 -10.59
CA GLU A 1067 -30.55 13.82 -11.90
C GLU A 1067 -31.90 13.12 -12.14
N ASP A 1068 -32.07 11.90 -11.60
CA ASP A 1068 -33.30 11.11 -11.70
C ASP A 1068 -34.43 11.62 -10.81
N SER A 1069 -34.10 11.96 -9.56
CA SER A 1069 -35.02 12.65 -8.67
C SER A 1069 -35.45 14.02 -9.21
N ASP A 1070 -34.51 14.79 -9.75
CA ASP A 1070 -34.77 16.10 -10.36
C ASP A 1070 -35.77 15.98 -11.50
N LEU A 1071 -35.55 15.03 -12.41
CA LEU A 1071 -36.46 14.72 -13.52
C LEU A 1071 -37.87 14.36 -13.00
N CYS A 1072 -37.96 13.48 -11.99
CA CYS A 1072 -39.23 13.10 -11.37
C CYS A 1072 -39.97 14.32 -10.79
N LEU A 1073 -39.25 15.21 -10.10
CA LEU A 1073 -39.82 16.41 -9.49
C LEU A 1073 -40.19 17.48 -10.53
N ALA A 1074 -39.44 17.60 -11.62
CA ALA A 1074 -39.79 18.46 -12.74
C ALA A 1074 -41.09 18.00 -13.42
N LEU A 1075 -41.28 16.67 -13.57
CA LEU A 1075 -42.53 16.09 -14.07
C LEU A 1075 -43.68 16.29 -13.08
N ARG A 1076 -43.46 16.09 -11.77
CA ARG A 1076 -44.47 16.33 -10.73
C ARG A 1076 -44.96 17.76 -10.68
N LYS A 1077 -44.07 18.73 -10.87
CA LYS A 1077 -44.42 20.16 -10.97
C LYS A 1077 -45.44 20.42 -12.10
N ARG A 1078 -45.56 19.51 -13.06
CA ARG A 1078 -46.55 19.55 -14.16
C ARG A 1078 -47.77 18.67 -13.94
N GLY A 1079 -48.00 18.22 -12.71
CA GLY A 1079 -49.14 17.39 -12.32
C GLY A 1079 -49.02 15.91 -12.70
N LYS A 1080 -47.81 15.44 -13.06
CA LYS A 1080 -47.56 14.03 -13.35
C LYS A 1080 -47.23 13.22 -12.09
N ARG A 1081 -47.45 11.90 -12.14
CA ARG A 1081 -47.20 10.97 -11.03
C ARG A 1081 -46.16 9.92 -11.38
N MET A 1082 -45.41 9.45 -10.39
CA MET A 1082 -44.40 8.40 -10.57
C MET A 1082 -44.90 7.10 -9.96
N TRP A 1083 -44.83 6.01 -10.71
CA TRP A 1083 -45.39 4.72 -10.30
C TRP A 1083 -44.34 3.61 -10.27
N LEU A 1084 -44.25 2.90 -9.14
CA LEU A 1084 -43.56 1.63 -9.05
C LEU A 1084 -44.46 0.53 -9.63
N VAL A 1085 -43.89 -0.35 -10.44
CA VAL A 1085 -44.58 -1.48 -11.08
C VAL A 1085 -43.85 -2.76 -10.68
N PRO A 1086 -44.19 -3.38 -9.53
CA PRO A 1086 -43.43 -4.52 -9.00
C PRO A 1086 -43.48 -5.78 -9.87
N GLU A 1087 -44.49 -5.88 -10.75
CA GLU A 1087 -44.62 -6.97 -11.71
C GLU A 1087 -43.40 -7.06 -12.66
N ALA A 1088 -42.79 -5.92 -12.99
CA ALA A 1088 -41.51 -5.89 -13.69
C ALA A 1088 -40.38 -5.98 -12.65
N ARG A 1089 -39.62 -7.07 -12.67
CA ARG A 1089 -38.50 -7.34 -11.77
C ARG A 1089 -37.20 -7.45 -12.54
N LEU A 1090 -36.21 -6.66 -12.14
CA LEU A 1090 -34.90 -6.67 -12.76
C LEU A 1090 -33.83 -6.72 -11.66
N TRP A 1091 -32.73 -7.40 -11.94
CA TRP A 1091 -31.52 -7.31 -11.15
C TRP A 1091 -30.75 -6.07 -11.56
N HIS A 1092 -30.28 -5.32 -10.57
CA HIS A 1092 -29.27 -4.29 -10.76
C HIS A 1092 -28.01 -4.76 -10.05
N LEU A 1093 -26.97 -5.14 -10.81
CA LEU A 1093 -25.72 -5.72 -10.28
C LEU A 1093 -24.80 -4.63 -9.67
N GLU A 1094 -25.41 -3.58 -9.12
CA GLU A 1094 -24.86 -2.30 -8.65
C GLU A 1094 -23.32 -2.22 -8.50
N ARG A 1095 -22.75 -1.15 -9.06
CA ARG A 1095 -21.30 -0.78 -8.99
C ARG A 1095 -20.35 -1.65 -9.78
N GLN A 1096 -20.83 -2.61 -10.58
CA GLN A 1096 -19.92 -3.33 -11.48
C GLN A 1096 -19.52 -2.54 -12.72
N SER A 1097 -20.26 -1.48 -13.09
CA SER A 1097 -19.95 -0.62 -14.24
C SER A 1097 -18.93 0.52 -13.94
N GLN A 1098 -18.51 0.70 -12.68
CA GLN A 1098 -17.56 1.75 -12.27
C GLN A 1098 -16.22 1.13 -11.83
N ASN A 1099 -15.12 1.47 -12.51
CA ASN A 1099 -13.78 1.08 -12.06
C ASN A 1099 -13.40 1.90 -10.80
N PHE A 1100 -13.24 1.22 -9.66
CA PHE A 1100 -12.84 1.83 -8.39
C PHE A 1100 -11.36 2.22 -8.41
N GLY A 1101 -11.09 3.41 -8.97
CA GLY A 1101 -9.85 4.17 -8.76
C GLY A 1101 -10.08 5.46 -7.96
N GLN A 1102 -11.30 5.70 -7.45
CA GLN A 1102 -11.65 6.88 -6.66
C GLN A 1102 -11.76 6.50 -5.18
N THR A 1103 -11.23 7.37 -4.31
CA THR A 1103 -11.38 7.18 -2.86
C THR A 1103 -12.85 7.40 -2.46
N VAL A 1104 -13.34 6.65 -1.48
CA VAL A 1104 -14.73 6.75 -0.97
C VAL A 1104 -15.10 8.19 -0.59
N SER A 1105 -14.12 8.98 -0.14
CA SER A 1105 -14.28 10.38 0.27
C SER A 1105 -14.59 11.34 -0.89
N GLU A 1106 -13.95 11.18 -2.06
CA GLU A 1106 -14.17 12.05 -3.22
C GLU A 1106 -15.59 11.92 -3.78
N ARG A 1107 -16.09 10.69 -3.92
CA ARG A 1107 -17.44 10.42 -4.40
C ARG A 1107 -18.49 11.05 -3.49
N GLN A 1108 -18.34 10.89 -2.18
CA GLN A 1108 -19.26 11.46 -1.20
C GLN A 1108 -19.32 12.98 -1.32
N MET A 1109 -18.20 13.66 -1.56
CA MET A 1109 -18.18 15.11 -1.75
C MET A 1109 -18.89 15.55 -3.04
N VAL A 1110 -18.78 14.78 -4.13
CA VAL A 1110 -19.55 15.03 -5.37
C VAL A 1110 -21.05 14.86 -5.12
N THR A 1111 -21.46 13.78 -4.47
CA THR A 1111 -22.87 13.55 -4.09
C THR A 1111 -23.40 14.70 -3.23
N LEU A 1112 -22.63 15.18 -2.25
CA LEU A 1112 -23.03 16.30 -1.40
C LEU A 1112 -23.10 17.62 -2.17
N PHE A 1113 -22.16 17.90 -3.08
CA PHE A 1113 -22.25 19.07 -3.97
C PHE A 1113 -23.53 19.02 -4.84
N ASN A 1114 -23.82 17.87 -5.44
CA ASN A 1114 -25.05 17.66 -6.22
C ASN A 1114 -26.30 17.80 -5.33
N GLY A 1115 -26.27 17.31 -4.09
CA GLY A 1115 -27.34 17.47 -3.12
C GLY A 1115 -27.57 18.93 -2.69
N TRP A 1116 -26.50 19.74 -2.58
CA TRP A 1116 -26.63 21.19 -2.35
C TRP A 1116 -27.35 21.84 -3.54
N ARG A 1117 -26.91 21.56 -4.76
CA ARG A 1117 -27.53 22.10 -5.99
C ARG A 1117 -29.00 21.71 -6.10
N TYR A 1118 -29.31 20.45 -5.85
CA TYR A 1118 -30.66 19.90 -5.83
C TYR A 1118 -31.56 20.67 -4.85
N MET A 1119 -31.06 20.96 -3.65
CA MET A 1119 -31.76 21.78 -2.66
C MET A 1119 -31.96 23.24 -3.10
N GLU A 1120 -30.97 23.85 -3.75
CA GLU A 1120 -31.11 25.22 -4.25
C GLU A 1120 -32.16 25.30 -5.36
N LYS A 1121 -32.26 24.29 -6.24
CA LYS A 1121 -33.34 24.22 -7.24
C LYS A 1121 -34.73 24.08 -6.60
N ILE A 1122 -34.87 23.28 -5.54
CA ILE A 1122 -36.13 23.16 -4.80
C ILE A 1122 -36.51 24.52 -4.18
N ARG A 1123 -35.56 25.19 -3.52
CA ARG A 1123 -35.79 26.49 -2.87
C ARG A 1123 -36.10 27.62 -3.85
N ALA A 1124 -35.43 27.63 -5.00
CA ALA A 1124 -35.74 28.55 -6.10
C ALA A 1124 -37.12 28.27 -6.72
N GLY A 1125 -37.70 27.10 -6.41
CA GLY A 1125 -38.95 26.64 -6.98
C GLY A 1125 -38.80 26.23 -8.43
N ASP A 1126 -37.61 25.87 -8.89
CA ASP A 1126 -37.35 25.39 -10.26
C ASP A 1126 -37.94 24.00 -10.49
N ILE A 1127 -37.85 23.14 -9.47
CA ILE A 1127 -38.47 21.81 -9.39
C ILE A 1127 -39.46 21.73 -8.23
N PHE A 1128 -40.30 20.68 -8.20
CA PHE A 1128 -41.31 20.49 -7.16
C PHE A 1128 -40.66 20.25 -5.79
N ASP A 1129 -41.22 20.80 -4.71
CA ASP A 1129 -40.75 20.52 -3.35
C ASP A 1129 -41.38 19.22 -2.81
N PRO A 1130 -40.61 18.12 -2.70
CA PRO A 1130 -41.16 16.83 -2.31
C PRO A 1130 -41.54 16.76 -0.83
N LEU A 1131 -41.12 17.70 0.01
CA LEU A 1131 -41.53 17.77 1.43
C LEU A 1131 -42.97 18.26 1.60
N THR A 1132 -43.57 18.83 0.56
CA THR A 1132 -44.99 19.23 0.57
C THR A 1132 -45.95 18.08 0.28
N LEU A 1133 -45.43 16.89 -0.03
CA LEU A 1133 -46.26 15.70 -0.24
C LEU A 1133 -46.74 15.18 1.12
N GLU A 1134 -48.06 15.07 1.28
CA GLU A 1134 -48.64 14.23 2.33
C GLU A 1134 -48.29 12.77 1.99
N VAL A 1135 -47.22 12.26 2.57
CA VAL A 1135 -46.88 10.85 2.47
C VAL A 1135 -47.84 10.12 3.40
N SER A 1136 -48.87 9.45 2.85
CA SER A 1136 -49.60 8.46 3.63
C SER A 1136 -48.63 7.33 3.95
N GLU A 1137 -48.35 7.13 5.24
CA GLU A 1137 -47.47 6.06 5.75
C GLU A 1137 -47.77 4.68 5.16
#